data_AF-A0A0A0DCQ7-F1
#
_entry.id   AF-A0A0A0DCQ7-F1
#
_cell.length_a   1.000
_cell.length_b   1.000
_cell.length_c   1.000
_cell.angle_alpha   90.00
_cell.angle_beta   90.00
_cell.angle_gamma   90.00
#
_symmetry.space_group_name_H-M   'P 1'
#
loop_
_entity.id
_entity.type
_entity.pdbx_description
1 polymer ?
#
loop_
_entity_poly.entity_id
_entity_poly.type
_entity_poly.pdbx_seq_one_letter_code
_entity_poly.pdbx_strand_id
1 'polypeptide(L)'
;MASNIDPTKPESGLATTASVRANFEAAKTEIEAIQPLIGGAMNILGSGASTSGSAAANATAIQAALNTGKPVYIPPGDFVHDTVTLPDGAILQVDGHLQGRVQTARGPFNVSDTVIGATTSIPVGTTTFAGDFSAYSPGQWVVVQVQAASASGGNEIGRDFGLVVSADGSGITIDTPTRWAYPDWKISKISGIAKLAGTLQRDVTDTIAGSGFLTLGISAGDLIIIENINGTDTYWALSGESPPLTPALNVNFPKAYYQCAVVKAISDTQINLMEQVSYDFTDFYIIKAAQTRDVRIIGPGRIDQLFVDYFTDATIDNVDAKLLSVTNGVGVRYDATKLDNDGTDSRVLGWSFVWGAQIAQPKVRGGQGITDNGNFKFLSLVDSQISDLISYDATTTTSQGVYPLFGDFFSTPYSGWSQNVRISGANLGRQKGSNSISAWIVGSRDCHFTGFTSKSQLRLTKSYKPVLSDSYARSISLEQIYWGIQVDNVVARFWNLIDTTDVRGVNIEATGPASPNSNRCFWMRGTCTRTQLEGYVCSSTAASDVAVYIQNSTGTRLLGCYDTSSAIATSVFFGTSPGDVLMEGCAWQNTVATLPASDAPLDVRGTISLPNAAYNVQRIKLGVGNLFLDSNGDLTFNKSGDPSSGTDGNKMIVRSLSSGTPVGSVSANFAGQIHVNTGNNRVYIAYSTANTDWDIILRVLSGSGSPVGVTTPWTRGQVYADTTNNLAYMASGTTNTSWDVVPRIRVTTASPIGVTAPEFVGQICVDTTNQRVYVAYGTGNTQWEWVPKTLTANKTFDWPSINAGASSTTTLTVTGAAIGDHVQCSMNIDIQGLILTGYVSTAATVTAVLFNPTGAAVDLASGTLRALVTQRT
;
A
#
# COMPACT_ATOMS: atom_id res chain seq x y z
N MET A 1 -26.34 -18.32 58.46
CA MET A 1 -26.85 -18.76 59.79
C MET A 1 -25.88 -19.58 60.64
N ALA A 2 -24.60 -19.75 60.27
CA ALA A 2 -23.63 -20.47 61.14
C ALA A 2 -22.52 -19.57 61.72
N SER A 3 -22.41 -18.29 61.34
CA SER A 3 -21.18 -17.52 61.58
C SER A 3 -21.18 -16.58 62.79
N ASN A 4 -22.28 -16.43 63.54
CA ASN A 4 -22.35 -15.47 64.67
C ASN A 4 -22.83 -16.05 65.99
N ILE A 5 -22.85 -17.38 66.17
CA ILE A 5 -22.95 -17.93 67.52
C ILE A 5 -21.55 -17.83 68.13
N ASP A 6 -21.37 -16.84 69.01
CA ASP A 6 -20.16 -16.63 69.79
C ASP A 6 -19.80 -17.94 70.54
N PRO A 7 -18.73 -18.64 70.12
CA PRO A 7 -18.38 -19.95 70.65
C PRO A 7 -17.78 -19.86 72.06
N THR A 8 -17.58 -18.64 72.59
CA THR A 8 -17.01 -18.43 73.92
C THR A 8 -18.06 -18.44 75.04
N LYS A 9 -19.35 -18.55 74.71
CA LYS A 9 -20.43 -18.61 75.72
C LYS A 9 -20.81 -20.06 76.03
N PRO A 10 -20.90 -20.44 77.32
CA PRO A 10 -21.02 -21.82 77.74
C PRO A 10 -22.33 -22.47 77.29
N GLU A 11 -22.25 -23.68 76.75
CA GLU A 11 -23.39 -24.50 76.31
C GLU A 11 -24.27 -25.00 77.48
N SER A 12 -23.84 -24.79 78.72
CA SER A 12 -24.68 -24.99 79.90
C SER A 12 -24.27 -24.08 81.07
N GLY A 13 -25.21 -23.27 81.55
CA GLY A 13 -25.06 -22.44 82.75
C GLY A 13 -25.66 -21.05 82.60
N LEU A 14 -26.77 -20.80 83.30
CA LEU A 14 -27.50 -19.53 83.51
C LEU A 14 -27.06 -18.36 82.60
N ALA A 15 -27.31 -18.47 81.31
CA ALA A 15 -27.33 -17.29 80.45
C ALA A 15 -28.41 -16.37 81.00
N THR A 16 -28.01 -15.22 81.57
CA THR A 16 -28.97 -14.22 82.03
C THR A 16 -29.91 -13.90 80.88
N THR A 17 -31.19 -13.73 81.17
CA THR A 17 -32.26 -13.47 80.19
C THR A 17 -32.00 -12.28 79.27
N ALA A 18 -31.01 -11.45 79.54
CA ALA A 18 -30.50 -10.39 78.66
C ALA A 18 -29.60 -10.91 77.54
N SER A 19 -28.69 -11.86 77.82
CA SER A 19 -27.74 -12.40 76.84
C SER A 19 -28.42 -13.27 75.78
N VAL A 20 -29.40 -14.07 76.21
CA VAL A 20 -30.25 -14.87 75.31
C VAL A 20 -31.11 -13.96 74.43
N ARG A 21 -31.65 -12.89 75.00
CA ARG A 21 -32.49 -11.91 74.29
C ARG A 21 -31.69 -11.10 73.26
N ALA A 22 -30.45 -10.74 73.57
CA ALA A 22 -29.56 -10.09 72.60
C ALA A 22 -29.22 -11.01 71.41
N ASN A 23 -28.96 -12.30 71.66
CA ASN A 23 -28.76 -13.28 70.58
C ASN A 23 -30.04 -13.49 69.76
N PHE A 24 -31.21 -13.52 70.39
CA PHE A 24 -32.49 -13.62 69.69
C PHE A 24 -32.81 -12.38 68.86
N GLU A 25 -32.55 -11.16 69.35
CA GLU A 25 -32.76 -9.93 68.56
C GLU A 25 -31.74 -9.81 67.42
N ALA A 26 -30.51 -10.26 67.60
CA ALA A 26 -29.52 -10.35 66.51
C ALA A 26 -29.95 -11.35 65.42
N ALA A 27 -30.38 -12.55 65.83
CA ALA A 27 -30.91 -13.56 64.91
C ALA A 27 -32.20 -13.10 64.23
N LYS A 28 -33.08 -12.41 64.95
CA LYS A 28 -34.30 -11.82 64.41
C LYS A 28 -34.00 -10.72 63.40
N THR A 29 -33.04 -9.83 63.69
CA THR A 29 -32.59 -8.80 62.73
C THR A 29 -32.01 -9.43 61.46
N GLU A 30 -31.25 -10.52 61.59
CA GLU A 30 -30.71 -11.27 60.46
C GLU A 30 -31.84 -11.99 59.66
N ILE A 31 -32.82 -12.58 60.35
CA ILE A 31 -34.00 -13.20 59.74
C ILE A 31 -34.87 -12.16 59.03
N GLU A 32 -35.10 -11.00 59.64
CA GLU A 32 -35.86 -9.89 59.07
C GLU A 32 -35.12 -9.26 57.87
N ALA A 33 -33.79 -9.29 57.83
CA ALA A 33 -33.00 -8.92 56.66
C ALA A 33 -33.05 -9.97 55.54
N ILE A 34 -33.17 -11.25 55.88
CA ILE A 34 -33.26 -12.37 54.93
C ILE A 34 -34.68 -12.56 54.37
N GLN A 35 -35.74 -12.26 55.13
CA GLN A 35 -37.13 -12.41 54.71
C GLN A 35 -37.49 -11.69 53.39
N PRO A 36 -37.11 -10.43 53.14
CA PRO A 36 -37.36 -9.79 51.85
C PRO A 36 -36.53 -10.40 50.71
N LEU A 37 -35.33 -10.94 50.99
CA LEU A 37 -34.51 -11.65 50.00
C LEU A 37 -35.13 -13.01 49.61
N ILE A 38 -35.68 -13.74 50.59
CA ILE A 38 -36.44 -14.98 50.35
C ILE A 38 -37.77 -14.67 49.65
N GLY A 39 -38.46 -13.59 50.01
CA GLY A 39 -39.67 -13.13 49.32
C GLY A 39 -39.41 -12.77 47.85
N GLY A 40 -38.28 -12.12 47.56
CA GLY A 40 -37.83 -11.85 46.19
C GLY A 40 -37.48 -13.12 45.42
N ALA A 41 -36.77 -14.06 46.04
CA ALA A 41 -36.41 -15.35 45.42
C ALA A 41 -37.63 -16.27 45.21
N MET A 42 -38.59 -16.28 46.12
CA MET A 42 -39.83 -17.06 45.97
C MET A 42 -40.77 -16.46 44.93
N ASN A 43 -40.77 -15.14 44.73
CA ASN A 43 -41.49 -14.52 43.61
C ASN A 43 -40.92 -14.94 42.24
N ILE A 44 -39.63 -15.25 42.17
CA ILE A 44 -38.98 -15.75 40.94
C ILE A 44 -39.23 -17.25 40.73
N LEU A 45 -39.35 -18.04 41.81
CA LEU A 45 -39.48 -19.50 41.75
C LEU A 45 -40.93 -20.03 41.82
N GLY A 46 -41.89 -19.19 42.23
CA GLY A 46 -43.21 -19.65 42.70
C GLY A 46 -44.36 -19.64 41.69
N SER A 47 -44.23 -19.07 40.50
CA SER A 47 -45.33 -19.08 39.54
C SER A 47 -44.85 -18.99 38.11
N GLY A 48 -45.27 -19.93 37.27
CA GLY A 48 -45.33 -19.75 35.82
C GLY A 48 -46.38 -18.69 35.42
N ALA A 49 -46.34 -17.53 36.06
CA ALA A 49 -47.14 -16.35 35.78
C ALA A 49 -46.19 -15.23 35.37
N SER A 50 -46.52 -14.55 34.27
CA SER A 50 -45.89 -13.30 33.86
C SER A 50 -45.77 -12.37 35.07
N THR A 51 -44.57 -12.08 35.55
CA THR A 51 -44.36 -11.17 36.67
C THR A 51 -44.63 -9.75 36.20
N SER A 52 -45.85 -9.26 36.43
CA SER A 52 -46.26 -7.86 36.35
C SER A 52 -45.66 -7.00 37.48
N GLY A 53 -44.41 -7.25 37.85
CA GLY A 53 -43.64 -6.40 38.76
C GLY A 53 -43.12 -5.16 38.03
N SER A 54 -43.04 -4.02 38.74
CA SER A 54 -42.43 -2.81 38.18
C SER A 54 -40.96 -3.04 37.83
N ALA A 55 -40.45 -2.42 36.77
CA ALA A 55 -39.06 -2.54 36.30
C ALA A 55 -38.01 -2.38 37.42
N ALA A 56 -38.20 -1.40 38.31
CA ALA A 56 -37.31 -1.13 39.43
C ALA A 56 -37.23 -2.28 40.45
N ALA A 57 -38.33 -3.00 40.68
CA ALA A 57 -38.37 -4.12 41.63
C ALA A 57 -37.57 -5.32 41.12
N ASN A 58 -37.71 -5.62 39.83
CA ASN A 58 -36.96 -6.69 39.16
C ASN A 58 -35.46 -6.36 39.11
N ALA A 59 -35.09 -5.13 38.74
CA ALA A 59 -33.70 -4.67 38.73
C ALA A 59 -33.04 -4.85 40.11
N THR A 60 -33.72 -4.42 41.17
CA THR A 60 -33.24 -4.52 42.56
C THR A 60 -33.04 -5.97 42.97
N ALA A 61 -33.99 -6.86 42.67
CA ALA A 61 -33.91 -8.27 43.03
C ALA A 61 -32.76 -8.99 42.31
N ILE A 62 -32.60 -8.77 41.00
CA ILE A 62 -31.52 -9.36 40.21
C ILE A 62 -30.16 -8.84 40.69
N GLN A 63 -30.05 -7.53 40.94
CA GLN A 63 -28.82 -6.94 41.45
C GLN A 63 -28.44 -7.50 42.83
N ALA A 64 -29.40 -7.65 43.74
CA ALA A 64 -29.18 -8.24 45.05
C ALA A 64 -28.68 -9.69 44.94
N ALA A 65 -29.24 -10.47 44.02
CA ALA A 65 -28.80 -11.85 43.76
C ALA A 65 -27.36 -11.89 43.21
N LEU A 66 -27.02 -11.05 42.23
CA LEU A 66 -25.66 -10.97 41.67
C LEU A 66 -24.62 -10.58 42.73
N ASN A 67 -24.98 -9.66 43.63
CA ASN A 67 -24.10 -9.22 44.72
C ASN A 67 -23.80 -10.34 45.74
N THR A 68 -24.50 -11.48 45.70
CA THR A 68 -24.16 -12.65 46.54
C THR A 68 -22.92 -13.40 46.07
N GLY A 69 -22.44 -13.14 44.85
CA GLY A 69 -21.33 -13.87 44.21
C GLY A 69 -21.68 -15.30 43.79
N LYS A 70 -22.95 -15.70 43.87
CA LYS A 70 -23.43 -17.01 43.39
C LYS A 70 -23.95 -16.89 41.96
N PRO A 71 -23.99 -18.01 41.20
CA PRO A 71 -24.70 -18.06 39.94
C PRO A 71 -26.16 -17.63 40.10
N VAL A 72 -26.61 -16.73 39.22
CA VAL A 72 -27.98 -16.23 39.16
C VAL A 72 -28.68 -16.86 37.97
N TYR A 73 -29.83 -17.48 38.20
CA TYR A 73 -30.65 -18.10 37.16
C TYR A 73 -31.89 -17.26 36.90
N ILE A 74 -32.08 -16.86 35.64
CA ILE A 74 -33.28 -16.20 35.15
C ILE A 74 -34.14 -17.27 34.45
N PRO A 75 -35.26 -17.68 35.06
CA PRO A 75 -36.11 -18.72 34.48
C PRO A 75 -36.84 -18.24 33.22
N PRO A 76 -37.47 -19.14 32.45
CA PRO A 76 -38.33 -18.76 31.34
C PRO A 76 -39.44 -17.76 31.78
N GLY A 77 -39.59 -16.66 31.05
CA GLY A 77 -40.55 -15.59 31.35
C GLY A 77 -40.04 -14.22 30.88
N ASP A 78 -40.89 -13.18 30.97
CA ASP A 78 -40.55 -11.80 30.65
C ASP A 78 -40.25 -11.00 31.93
N PHE A 79 -39.07 -10.38 31.99
CA PHE A 79 -38.59 -9.61 33.14
C PHE A 79 -38.20 -8.20 32.70
N VAL A 80 -39.08 -7.23 32.96
CA VAL A 80 -38.80 -5.82 32.71
C VAL A 80 -37.88 -5.29 33.79
N HIS A 81 -36.80 -4.59 33.42
CA HIS A 81 -35.90 -3.92 34.36
C HIS A 81 -35.24 -2.70 33.70
N ASP A 82 -34.68 -1.78 34.50
CA ASP A 82 -33.97 -0.63 33.94
C ASP A 82 -32.54 -0.99 33.57
N THR A 83 -31.68 -1.21 34.58
CA THR A 83 -30.28 -1.60 34.38
C THR A 83 -29.85 -2.58 35.48
N VAL A 84 -29.21 -3.67 35.07
CA VAL A 84 -28.56 -4.66 35.94
C VAL A 84 -27.06 -4.60 35.68
N THR A 85 -26.29 -4.63 36.76
CA THR A 85 -24.85 -4.42 36.73
C THR A 85 -24.12 -5.69 37.19
N LEU A 86 -23.22 -6.20 36.36
CA LEU A 86 -22.47 -7.44 36.59
C LEU A 86 -21.20 -7.15 37.41
N PRO A 87 -21.09 -7.64 38.65
CA PRO A 87 -19.87 -7.54 39.45
C PRO A 87 -18.78 -8.54 38.98
N ASP A 88 -17.60 -8.45 39.58
CA ASP A 88 -16.51 -9.40 39.36
C ASP A 88 -16.97 -10.84 39.68
N GLY A 89 -16.68 -11.79 38.79
CA GLY A 89 -17.06 -13.20 38.91
C GLY A 89 -18.54 -13.49 38.68
N ALA A 90 -19.31 -12.53 38.16
CA ALA A 90 -20.74 -12.71 37.94
C ALA A 90 -21.03 -13.84 36.95
N ILE A 91 -21.92 -14.76 37.33
CA ILE A 91 -22.46 -15.81 36.47
C ILE A 91 -23.96 -15.60 36.37
N LEU A 92 -24.43 -15.24 35.18
CA LEU A 92 -25.84 -15.02 34.85
C LEU A 92 -26.29 -16.07 33.83
N GLN A 93 -27.12 -17.01 34.26
CA GLN A 93 -27.80 -17.95 33.37
C GLN A 93 -29.17 -17.39 32.98
N VAL A 94 -29.41 -17.23 31.68
CA VAL A 94 -30.59 -16.59 31.11
C VAL A 94 -31.35 -17.60 30.25
N ASP A 95 -32.48 -18.08 30.78
CA ASP A 95 -33.43 -18.91 30.02
C ASP A 95 -34.71 -18.12 29.66
N GLY A 96 -34.93 -16.97 30.31
CA GLY A 96 -36.03 -16.03 30.04
C GLY A 96 -35.62 -14.82 29.18
N HIS A 97 -36.45 -13.78 29.20
CA HIS A 97 -36.25 -12.53 28.47
C HIS A 97 -36.07 -11.36 29.43
N LEU A 98 -34.86 -10.78 29.44
CA LEU A 98 -34.50 -9.59 30.20
C LEU A 98 -34.74 -8.34 29.33
N GLN A 99 -35.86 -7.65 29.60
CA GLN A 99 -36.28 -6.43 28.91
C GLN A 99 -35.68 -5.20 29.59
N GLY A 100 -34.44 -4.90 29.25
CA GLY A 100 -33.67 -3.81 29.84
C GLY A 100 -32.20 -3.90 29.49
N ARG A 101 -31.36 -3.17 30.24
CA ARG A 101 -29.91 -3.17 30.07
C ARG A 101 -29.20 -4.06 31.07
N VAL A 102 -28.35 -4.96 30.60
CA VAL A 102 -27.34 -5.67 31.40
C VAL A 102 -25.98 -5.10 31.02
N GLN A 103 -25.18 -4.68 32.02
CA GLN A 103 -23.86 -4.10 31.76
C GLN A 103 -22.83 -4.52 32.81
N THR A 104 -21.54 -4.46 32.48
CA THR A 104 -20.44 -4.58 33.46
C THR A 104 -20.44 -3.41 34.45
N ALA A 105 -19.88 -3.63 35.65
CA ALA A 105 -19.93 -2.68 36.76
C ALA A 105 -19.05 -1.45 36.65
N ARG A 106 -18.09 -1.47 35.74
CA ARG A 106 -16.99 -0.51 35.77
C ARG A 106 -16.76 0.17 34.43
N GLY A 107 -15.93 1.20 34.46
CA GLY A 107 -15.72 2.12 33.36
C GLY A 107 -14.24 2.35 33.05
N PRO A 108 -13.91 3.35 32.22
CA PRO A 108 -12.54 3.54 31.76
C PRO A 108 -11.51 3.72 32.85
N PHE A 109 -11.88 4.39 33.94
CA PHE A 109 -10.95 4.85 34.95
C PHE A 109 -11.60 4.84 36.33
N ASN A 110 -10.76 4.81 37.36
CA ASN A 110 -11.16 5.15 38.72
C ASN A 110 -11.09 6.67 38.89
N VAL A 111 -12.25 7.34 38.74
CA VAL A 111 -12.38 8.78 38.94
C VAL A 111 -13.09 9.12 40.24
N SER A 112 -12.72 10.25 40.82
CA SER A 112 -13.37 10.85 42.00
C SER A 112 -13.36 12.36 41.84
N ASP A 113 -14.36 13.05 42.40
CA ASP A 113 -14.54 14.51 42.29
C ASP A 113 -14.55 14.99 40.83
N THR A 114 -15.69 15.48 40.34
CA THR A 114 -15.80 15.99 38.97
C THR A 114 -16.23 17.44 39.01
N VAL A 115 -15.46 18.31 38.36
CA VAL A 115 -15.87 19.68 38.08
C VAL A 115 -16.30 19.76 36.64
N ILE A 116 -17.52 20.24 36.46
CA ILE A 116 -18.11 20.50 35.15
C ILE A 116 -17.82 21.96 34.80
N GLY A 117 -17.17 22.17 33.65
CA GLY A 117 -16.86 23.50 33.15
C GLY A 117 -18.09 24.26 32.64
N ALA A 118 -17.94 25.56 32.41
CA ALA A 118 -18.93 26.33 31.67
C ALA A 118 -19.05 25.83 30.22
N THR A 119 -20.18 26.05 29.56
CA THR A 119 -20.45 25.63 28.16
C THR A 119 -19.64 26.39 27.10
N THR A 120 -18.56 27.07 27.50
CA THR A 120 -17.64 27.76 26.61
C THR A 120 -16.52 26.81 26.20
N SER A 121 -16.38 26.63 24.89
CA SER A 121 -15.30 25.85 24.29
C SER A 121 -13.92 26.32 24.77
N ILE A 122 -13.04 25.35 25.06
CA ILE A 122 -11.63 25.59 25.32
C ILE A 122 -10.77 25.15 24.12
N PRO A 123 -9.77 25.95 23.72
CA PRO A 123 -8.92 25.61 22.58
C PRO A 123 -7.87 24.52 22.92
N VAL A 124 -7.25 23.97 21.88
CA VAL A 124 -6.02 23.18 21.99
C VAL A 124 -4.93 24.02 22.69
N GLY A 125 -4.09 23.39 23.50
CA GLY A 125 -3.01 24.06 24.21
C GLY A 125 -3.40 24.62 25.58
N THR A 126 -4.64 24.39 26.02
CA THR A 126 -5.14 24.92 27.29
C THR A 126 -4.48 24.22 28.47
N THR A 127 -3.99 24.98 29.44
CA THR A 127 -3.44 24.48 30.71
C THR A 127 -4.18 25.02 31.94
N THR A 128 -5.00 26.06 31.79
CA THR A 128 -5.72 26.69 32.91
C THR A 128 -7.22 26.69 32.63
N PHE A 129 -8.00 26.30 33.63
CA PHE A 129 -9.45 26.13 33.53
C PHE A 129 -10.13 26.84 34.69
N ALA A 130 -11.22 27.54 34.40
CA ALA A 130 -12.01 28.23 35.42
C ALA A 130 -13.07 27.30 36.03
N GLY A 131 -13.30 27.41 37.34
CA GLY A 131 -14.27 26.61 38.09
C GLY A 131 -13.88 26.46 39.56
N ASP A 132 -14.75 25.87 40.37
CA ASP A 132 -14.40 25.56 41.77
C ASP A 132 -13.63 24.24 41.85
N PHE A 133 -12.31 24.35 42.01
CA PHE A 133 -11.38 23.23 42.18
C PHE A 133 -10.79 23.18 43.59
N SER A 134 -11.48 23.73 44.59
CA SER A 134 -11.03 23.72 45.99
C SER A 134 -10.77 22.31 46.55
N ALA A 135 -11.39 21.27 45.98
CA ALA A 135 -11.14 19.88 46.32
C ALA A 135 -9.82 19.31 45.75
N TYR A 136 -9.15 20.01 44.84
CA TYR A 136 -7.96 19.54 44.12
C TYR A 136 -6.69 20.09 44.75
N SER A 137 -5.58 19.37 44.61
CA SER A 137 -4.29 19.75 45.21
C SER A 137 -3.13 19.51 44.25
N PRO A 138 -2.04 20.31 44.32
CA PRO A 138 -0.86 20.12 43.49
C PRO A 138 -0.31 18.69 43.55
N GLY A 139 0.14 18.16 42.41
CA GLY A 139 0.65 16.79 42.25
C GLY A 139 -0.41 15.71 42.07
N GLN A 140 -1.71 16.04 42.14
CA GLN A 140 -2.76 15.10 41.79
C GLN A 140 -2.88 14.95 40.28
N TRP A 141 -3.22 13.75 39.81
CA TRP A 141 -3.55 13.54 38.41
C TRP A 141 -5.01 13.88 38.13
N VAL A 142 -5.24 14.50 36.98
CA VAL A 142 -6.58 14.78 36.46
C VAL A 142 -6.72 14.34 35.01
N VAL A 143 -7.96 14.08 34.61
CA VAL A 143 -8.35 13.83 33.22
C VAL A 143 -9.29 14.93 32.74
N VAL A 144 -9.03 15.46 31.54
CA VAL A 144 -9.87 16.43 30.82
C VAL A 144 -10.67 15.67 29.77
N GLN A 145 -11.99 15.86 29.76
CA GLN A 145 -12.90 15.15 28.87
C GLN A 145 -14.06 16.05 28.44
N VAL A 146 -14.78 15.64 27.40
CA VAL A 146 -16.06 16.25 27.01
C VAL A 146 -17.14 16.02 28.09
N GLN A 147 -17.99 17.03 28.34
CA GLN A 147 -19.02 16.98 29.39
C GLN A 147 -20.28 16.21 28.93
N ALA A 148 -20.89 16.59 27.80
CA ALA A 148 -22.14 16.03 27.31
C ALA A 148 -21.90 15.04 26.16
N ALA A 149 -22.12 13.76 26.45
CA ALA A 149 -22.20 12.70 25.47
C ALA A 149 -23.51 12.81 24.67
N SER A 150 -23.51 13.57 23.57
CA SER A 150 -24.15 12.96 22.40
C SER A 150 -23.32 11.70 22.08
N ALA A 151 -23.97 10.61 21.67
CA ALA A 151 -23.26 9.38 21.30
C ALA A 151 -22.20 9.61 20.20
N SER A 152 -22.27 10.75 19.50
CA SER A 152 -21.22 11.28 18.64
C SER A 152 -20.12 12.02 19.44
N GLY A 153 -20.44 13.00 20.28
CA GLY A 153 -19.45 13.86 20.96
C GLY A 153 -18.49 13.14 21.94
N GLY A 154 -18.97 12.10 22.63
CA GLY A 154 -18.11 11.26 23.51
C GLY A 154 -17.19 10.30 22.74
N ASN A 155 -17.62 9.89 21.54
CA ASN A 155 -16.80 9.07 20.65
C ASN A 155 -15.80 9.93 19.88
N GLU A 156 -16.11 11.20 19.62
CA GLU A 156 -15.41 12.05 18.66
C GLU A 156 -14.28 12.93 19.24
N ILE A 157 -14.11 12.98 20.57
CA ILE A 157 -13.15 13.86 21.25
C ILE A 157 -12.27 13.04 22.21
N GLY A 158 -10.95 13.13 22.05
CA GLY A 158 -9.96 12.41 22.86
C GLY A 158 -9.91 12.86 24.32
N ARG A 159 -9.00 12.28 25.12
CA ARG A 159 -8.89 12.57 26.57
C ARG A 159 -7.48 13.02 26.92
N ASP A 160 -7.35 14.13 27.62
CA ASP A 160 -6.05 14.64 28.08
C ASP A 160 -5.82 14.36 29.56
N PHE A 161 -4.55 14.20 29.93
CA PHE A 161 -4.12 13.93 31.31
C PHE A 161 -3.07 14.96 31.70
N GLY A 162 -3.06 15.36 32.97
CA GLY A 162 -2.05 16.25 33.51
C GLY A 162 -1.98 16.20 35.04
N LEU A 163 -0.84 16.64 35.57
CA LEU A 163 -0.67 16.89 36.99
C LEU A 163 -1.19 18.29 37.34
N VAL A 164 -1.91 18.39 38.45
CA VAL A 164 -2.29 19.69 39.01
C VAL A 164 -1.03 20.44 39.45
N VAL A 165 -0.85 21.64 38.92
CA VAL A 165 0.19 22.59 39.33
C VAL A 165 -0.35 23.49 40.45
N SER A 166 -1.58 23.98 40.29
CA SER A 166 -2.30 24.79 41.29
C SER A 166 -3.81 24.61 41.12
N ALA A 167 -4.56 24.70 42.21
CA ALA A 167 -6.02 24.67 42.20
C ALA A 167 -6.58 25.48 43.37
N ASP A 168 -7.70 26.17 43.14
CA ASP A 168 -8.46 26.91 44.14
C ASP A 168 -9.95 26.97 43.77
N GLY A 169 -10.74 27.77 44.49
CA GLY A 169 -12.18 27.93 44.22
C GLY A 169 -12.52 28.70 42.93
N SER A 170 -11.53 29.16 42.17
CA SER A 170 -11.69 29.94 40.94
C SER A 170 -11.12 29.26 39.70
N GLY A 171 -10.14 28.37 39.86
CA GLY A 171 -9.63 27.58 38.74
C GLY A 171 -8.59 26.52 39.12
N ILE A 172 -8.12 25.85 38.07
CA ILE A 172 -7.07 24.82 38.10
C ILE A 172 -6.07 25.08 36.98
N THR A 173 -4.79 24.82 37.25
CA THR A 173 -3.72 24.78 36.25
C THR A 173 -3.09 23.40 36.24
N ILE A 174 -2.90 22.82 35.06
CA ILE A 174 -2.24 21.52 34.85
C ILE A 174 -0.91 21.69 34.10
N ASP A 175 -0.01 20.71 34.26
CA ASP A 175 1.34 20.74 33.71
C ASP A 175 1.44 20.45 32.20
N THR A 176 0.40 19.82 31.65
CA THR A 176 0.37 19.33 30.27
C THR A 176 -0.72 20.06 29.49
N PRO A 177 -0.40 20.73 28.36
CA PRO A 177 -1.40 21.37 27.53
C PRO A 177 -2.37 20.36 26.90
N THR A 178 -3.64 20.72 26.75
CA THR A 178 -4.60 19.89 26.02
C THR A 178 -4.18 19.66 24.58
N ARG A 179 -4.28 18.40 24.11
CA ARG A 179 -4.08 18.00 22.71
C ARG A 179 -5.31 18.34 21.86
N TRP A 180 -6.50 18.39 22.46
CA TRP A 180 -7.75 18.68 21.76
C TRP A 180 -8.41 19.96 22.26
N ALA A 181 -9.25 20.51 21.38
CA ALA A 181 -10.24 21.49 21.78
C ALA A 181 -11.45 20.73 22.35
N TYR A 182 -12.02 21.26 23.43
CA TYR A 182 -13.21 20.69 24.05
C TYR A 182 -14.35 21.71 23.97
N PRO A 183 -15.44 21.44 23.22
CA PRO A 183 -16.56 22.35 23.04
C PRO A 183 -17.31 22.61 24.35
N ASP A 184 -17.36 21.58 25.18
CA ASP A 184 -17.77 21.54 26.57
C ASP A 184 -16.82 20.57 27.28
N TRP A 185 -16.56 20.79 28.57
CA TRP A 185 -15.51 20.06 29.26
C TRP A 185 -15.85 19.75 30.71
N LYS A 186 -15.26 18.66 31.19
CA LYS A 186 -15.22 18.28 32.59
C LYS A 186 -13.80 17.86 32.95
N ILE A 187 -13.44 18.08 34.21
CA ILE A 187 -12.18 17.61 34.79
C ILE A 187 -12.52 16.74 35.99
N SER A 188 -11.89 15.57 36.07
CA SER A 188 -12.04 14.66 37.22
C SER A 188 -10.68 14.26 37.76
N LYS A 189 -10.55 14.02 39.07
CA LYS A 189 -9.35 13.37 39.59
C LYS A 189 -9.30 11.93 39.09
N ILE A 190 -8.10 11.47 38.79
CA ILE A 190 -7.85 10.10 38.35
C ILE A 190 -6.71 9.50 39.17
N SER A 191 -6.82 8.21 39.47
CA SER A 191 -5.81 7.43 40.20
C SER A 191 -5.25 6.30 39.33
N GLY A 192 -4.10 5.77 39.73
CA GLY A 192 -3.44 4.66 39.02
C GLY A 192 -2.93 5.02 37.64
N ILE A 193 -2.44 6.24 37.47
CA ILE A 193 -1.86 6.75 36.22
C ILE A 193 -0.40 7.16 36.41
N ALA A 194 0.41 6.91 35.38
CA ALA A 194 1.75 7.47 35.27
C ALA A 194 2.08 7.83 33.81
N LYS A 195 2.90 8.86 33.64
CA LYS A 195 3.51 9.23 32.35
C LYS A 195 4.92 8.67 32.29
N LEU A 196 5.23 7.96 31.22
CA LEU A 196 6.51 7.31 30.99
C LEU A 196 7.13 7.83 29.70
N ALA A 197 8.46 7.95 29.70
CA ALA A 197 9.24 8.32 28.53
C ALA A 197 9.88 7.09 27.89
N GLY A 198 10.13 7.15 26.58
CA GLY A 198 10.79 6.08 25.83
C GLY A 198 9.83 5.31 24.91
N THR A 199 10.30 4.16 24.40
CA THR A 199 9.61 3.42 23.34
C THR A 199 9.21 2.02 23.76
N LEU A 200 8.01 1.59 23.39
CA LEU A 200 7.61 0.18 23.40
C LEU A 200 7.50 -0.27 21.94
N GLN A 201 8.20 -1.34 21.58
CA GLN A 201 8.18 -1.88 20.23
C GLN A 201 7.12 -2.97 20.10
N ARG A 202 6.30 -2.87 19.05
CA ARG A 202 5.29 -3.84 18.63
C ARG A 202 5.88 -5.23 18.44
N ASP A 203 5.14 -6.25 18.84
CA ASP A 203 5.47 -7.67 18.66
C ASP A 203 6.81 -8.10 19.32
N VAL A 204 7.31 -7.26 20.23
CA VAL A 204 8.60 -7.45 20.91
C VAL A 204 8.47 -7.19 22.40
N THR A 205 7.85 -6.07 22.78
CA THR A 205 7.85 -5.60 24.15
C THR A 205 6.70 -6.21 24.95
N ASP A 206 7.00 -7.02 25.96
CA ASP A 206 6.05 -7.55 26.95
C ASP A 206 6.30 -6.96 28.36
N THR A 207 7.23 -6.01 28.46
CA THR A 207 7.78 -5.55 29.72
C THR A 207 7.94 -4.03 29.69
N ILE A 208 7.34 -3.34 30.65
CA ILE A 208 7.42 -1.89 30.80
C ILE A 208 8.33 -1.56 31.99
N ALA A 209 9.43 -0.86 31.72
CA ALA A 209 10.35 -0.39 32.75
C ALA A 209 9.93 1.01 33.27
N GLY A 210 10.18 1.27 34.55
CA GLY A 210 9.89 2.55 35.19
C GLY A 210 10.25 2.55 36.67
N SER A 211 9.56 3.36 37.47
CA SER A 211 9.74 3.44 38.92
C SER A 211 8.44 3.86 39.61
N GLY A 212 8.24 3.45 40.86
CA GLY A 212 7.07 3.83 41.66
C GLY A 212 5.78 3.09 41.27
N PHE A 213 5.84 2.00 40.51
CA PHE A 213 4.63 1.34 40.01
C PHE A 213 3.77 0.73 41.14
N LEU A 214 4.37 0.31 42.26
CA LEU A 214 3.61 -0.22 43.39
C LEU A 214 2.76 0.87 44.08
N THR A 215 3.09 2.15 43.88
CA THR A 215 2.31 3.27 44.42
C THR A 215 1.08 3.62 43.56
N LEU A 216 0.99 3.08 42.34
CA LEU A 216 -0.13 3.31 41.42
C LEU A 216 -1.37 2.47 41.78
N GLY A 217 -1.28 1.57 42.76
CA GLY A 217 -2.36 0.65 43.09
C GLY A 217 -2.66 -0.36 41.98
N ILE A 218 -1.71 -0.62 41.09
CA ILE A 218 -1.76 -1.67 40.05
C ILE A 218 -1.29 -3.00 40.67
N SER A 219 -1.90 -4.10 40.26
CA SER A 219 -1.62 -5.45 40.72
C SER A 219 -1.69 -6.46 39.57
N ALA A 220 -1.16 -7.66 39.79
CA ALA A 220 -1.33 -8.75 38.82
C ALA A 220 -2.82 -9.04 38.55
N GLY A 221 -3.16 -9.29 37.29
CA GLY A 221 -4.53 -9.44 36.80
C GLY A 221 -5.26 -8.11 36.52
N ASP A 222 -4.67 -6.96 36.84
CA ASP A 222 -5.27 -5.68 36.46
C ASP A 222 -5.15 -5.44 34.96
N LEU A 223 -6.20 -4.83 34.41
CA LEU A 223 -6.29 -4.26 33.08
C LEU A 223 -5.72 -2.85 33.15
N ILE A 224 -4.73 -2.59 32.32
CA ILE A 224 -4.17 -1.27 32.11
C ILE A 224 -4.45 -0.80 30.69
N ILE A 225 -4.62 0.50 30.53
CA ILE A 225 -4.64 1.19 29.25
C ILE A 225 -3.25 1.80 29.05
N ILE A 226 -2.63 1.51 27.91
CA ILE A 226 -1.39 2.12 27.47
C ILE A 226 -1.76 3.10 26.36
N GLU A 227 -1.71 4.40 26.64
CA GLU A 227 -2.11 5.45 25.70
C GLU A 227 -0.91 6.20 25.16
N ASN A 228 -0.81 6.27 23.83
CA ASN A 228 0.30 6.91 23.15
C ASN A 228 0.23 8.44 23.23
N ILE A 229 1.41 9.07 23.36
CA ILE A 229 1.60 10.52 23.27
C ILE A 229 2.33 10.86 21.98
N ASN A 230 3.48 10.21 21.73
CA ASN A 230 4.45 10.60 20.72
C ASN A 230 4.76 9.55 19.63
N GLY A 231 4.19 8.34 19.69
CA GLY A 231 4.32 7.33 18.63
C GLY A 231 3.45 7.61 17.39
N THR A 232 3.70 6.89 16.29
CA THR A 232 3.10 7.14 14.98
C THR A 232 2.47 5.90 14.36
N ASP A 233 2.10 4.89 15.16
CA ASP A 233 1.65 3.60 14.65
C ASP A 233 0.16 3.57 14.25
N THR A 234 -0.24 4.46 13.33
CA THR A 234 -1.62 4.59 12.81
C THR A 234 -1.62 4.80 11.29
N TYR A 235 -2.76 4.52 10.62
CA TYR A 235 -2.91 4.70 9.17
C TYR A 235 -2.54 6.11 8.70
N TRP A 236 -3.02 7.13 9.41
CA TRP A 236 -2.85 8.54 9.04
C TRP A 236 -1.39 9.00 9.08
N ALA A 237 -0.54 8.33 9.85
CA ALA A 237 0.89 8.60 9.88
C ALA A 237 1.66 7.88 8.74
N LEU A 238 1.14 6.77 8.20
CA LEU A 238 1.80 5.99 7.15
C LEU A 238 1.53 6.52 5.73
N SER A 239 0.33 7.06 5.47
CA SER A 239 -0.09 7.41 4.11
C SER A 239 0.46 8.74 3.60
N GLY A 240 1.00 9.62 4.47
CA GLY A 240 1.37 10.98 4.10
C GLY A 240 0.19 11.83 3.57
N GLU A 241 -1.03 11.30 3.62
CA GLU A 241 -2.25 11.97 3.17
C GLU A 241 -2.66 13.01 4.21
N SER A 242 -2.61 14.30 3.83
CA SER A 242 -3.27 15.35 4.60
C SER A 242 -4.78 15.22 4.39
N PRO A 243 -5.61 15.11 5.45
CA PRO A 243 -7.02 14.79 5.31
C PRO A 243 -7.81 15.90 4.59
N PRO A 244 -8.84 15.57 3.79
CA PRO A 244 -9.73 16.54 3.19
C PRO A 244 -10.79 16.92 4.23
N LEU A 245 -10.78 18.15 4.74
CA LEU A 245 -11.94 18.96 5.14
C LEU A 245 -11.43 20.30 5.74
N THR A 246 -11.41 21.34 4.90
CA THR A 246 -11.27 22.78 5.19
C THR A 246 -10.12 23.30 6.08
N PRO A 247 -9.50 24.46 5.73
CA PRO A 247 -8.15 24.83 6.19
C PRO A 247 -8.02 25.39 7.62
N ALA A 248 -8.91 25.05 8.55
CA ALA A 248 -8.86 25.50 9.95
C ALA A 248 -8.48 24.40 10.98
N LEU A 249 -8.25 23.15 10.55
CA LEU A 249 -7.67 22.09 11.38
C LEU A 249 -6.54 21.41 10.61
N ASN A 250 -5.32 21.97 10.59
CA ASN A 250 -4.21 21.27 9.94
C ASN A 250 -2.81 21.69 10.47
N VAL A 251 -2.25 20.83 11.35
CA VAL A 251 -0.82 20.46 11.55
C VAL A 251 -0.67 19.37 12.63
N ASN A 252 -1.68 19.13 13.47
CA ASN A 252 -1.58 18.25 14.64
C ASN A 252 -2.83 17.35 14.80
N PHE A 253 -3.03 16.37 13.92
CA PHE A 253 -3.94 15.26 14.28
C PHE A 253 -3.11 14.15 14.94
N PRO A 254 -3.40 13.83 16.22
CA PRO A 254 -2.49 13.10 17.06
C PRO A 254 -2.40 11.64 16.63
N LYS A 255 -1.18 11.09 16.64
CA LYS A 255 -0.64 10.05 17.52
C LYS A 255 -1.56 9.37 18.57
N ALA A 256 -2.88 9.57 18.55
CA ALA A 256 -3.80 9.05 19.54
C ALA A 256 -4.23 7.64 19.14
N TYR A 257 -3.67 6.68 19.83
CA TYR A 257 -4.09 5.29 19.87
C TYR A 257 -3.70 4.75 21.24
N TYR A 258 -4.40 3.71 21.66
CA TYR A 258 -4.12 3.04 22.91
C TYR A 258 -4.35 1.55 22.75
N GLN A 259 -3.85 0.79 23.72
CA GLN A 259 -4.20 -0.61 23.88
C GLN A 259 -4.61 -0.92 25.30
N CYS A 260 -5.47 -1.92 25.45
CA CYS A 260 -5.71 -2.59 26.72
C CYS A 260 -4.72 -3.74 26.88
N ALA A 261 -4.13 -3.90 28.06
CA ALA A 261 -3.21 -4.99 28.37
C ALA A 261 -3.44 -5.49 29.80
N VAL A 262 -3.22 -6.79 30.02
CA VAL A 262 -3.33 -7.40 31.36
C VAL A 262 -1.96 -7.51 32.01
N VAL A 263 -1.86 -7.11 33.27
CA VAL A 263 -0.63 -7.21 34.06
C VAL A 263 -0.43 -8.65 34.51
N LYS A 264 0.67 -9.27 34.09
CA LYS A 264 1.10 -10.60 34.54
C LYS A 264 1.77 -10.56 35.90
N ALA A 265 2.70 -9.63 36.07
CA ALA A 265 3.44 -9.42 37.32
C ALA A 265 3.90 -7.96 37.41
N ILE A 266 4.13 -7.49 38.62
CA ILE A 266 4.53 -6.10 38.88
C ILE A 266 5.56 -6.04 40.02
N SER A 267 6.53 -5.15 39.86
CA SER A 267 7.46 -4.70 40.88
C SER A 267 7.49 -3.17 40.87
N ASP A 268 8.25 -2.55 41.78
CA ASP A 268 8.31 -1.08 41.79
C ASP A 268 8.94 -0.48 40.52
N THR A 269 9.80 -1.24 39.84
CA THR A 269 10.54 -0.77 38.67
C THR A 269 10.08 -1.37 37.34
N GLN A 270 9.14 -2.31 37.36
CA GLN A 270 8.76 -3.07 36.17
C GLN A 270 7.31 -3.58 36.22
N ILE A 271 6.62 -3.52 35.08
CA ILE A 271 5.36 -4.20 34.81
C ILE A 271 5.60 -5.23 33.71
N ASN A 272 5.31 -6.49 33.98
CA ASN A 272 5.31 -7.56 32.98
C ASN A 272 3.87 -7.76 32.50
N LEU A 273 3.67 -7.74 31.19
CA LEU A 273 2.38 -7.92 30.52
C LEU A 273 2.12 -9.40 30.26
N MET A 274 0.85 -9.77 30.13
CA MET A 274 0.46 -11.13 29.72
C MET A 274 0.82 -11.40 28.26
N GLU A 275 0.82 -10.36 27.43
CA GLU A 275 1.09 -10.40 25.99
C GLU A 275 1.99 -9.23 25.58
N GLN A 276 2.67 -9.37 24.44
CA GLN A 276 3.43 -8.29 23.84
C GLN A 276 2.51 -7.16 23.37
N VAL A 277 3.03 -5.93 23.32
CA VAL A 277 2.28 -4.79 22.81
C VAL A 277 2.00 -4.93 21.30
N SER A 278 0.77 -4.61 20.88
CA SER A 278 0.31 -4.71 19.48
C SER A 278 0.45 -3.39 18.71
N TYR A 279 1.00 -2.36 19.34
CA TYR A 279 1.36 -1.09 18.71
C TYR A 279 2.74 -0.65 19.15
N ASP A 280 3.45 0.09 18.30
CA ASP A 280 4.62 0.83 18.74
C ASP A 280 4.16 2.02 19.59
N PHE A 281 4.75 2.26 20.75
CA PHE A 281 4.49 3.45 21.57
C PHE A 281 5.75 4.30 21.68
N THR A 282 5.59 5.62 21.76
CA THR A 282 6.70 6.53 22.10
C THR A 282 6.14 7.58 23.02
N ASP A 283 6.69 7.68 24.24
CA ASP A 283 6.14 8.41 25.38
C ASP A 283 4.66 8.11 25.61
N PHE A 284 4.30 7.56 26.76
CA PHE A 284 2.97 6.99 26.93
C PHE A 284 2.47 7.14 28.35
N TYR A 285 1.15 7.14 28.48
CA TYR A 285 0.49 6.98 29.76
C TYR A 285 0.23 5.49 30.00
N ILE A 286 0.42 5.06 31.24
CA ILE A 286 -0.18 3.83 31.76
C ILE A 286 -1.30 4.22 32.70
N ILE A 287 -2.46 3.61 32.58
CA ILE A 287 -3.66 3.96 33.34
C ILE A 287 -4.34 2.68 33.81
N LYS A 288 -4.56 2.54 35.11
CA LYS A 288 -5.37 1.45 35.65
C LYS A 288 -6.84 1.62 35.26
N ALA A 289 -7.37 0.69 34.49
CA ALA A 289 -8.78 0.66 34.18
C ALA A 289 -9.60 0.24 35.40
N ALA A 290 -10.84 0.72 35.50
CA ALA A 290 -11.80 0.11 36.40
C ALA A 290 -12.40 -1.09 35.65
N GLN A 291 -11.88 -2.29 35.86
CA GLN A 291 -12.32 -3.47 35.10
C GLN A 291 -13.36 -4.32 35.84
N THR A 292 -14.18 -5.08 35.11
CA THR A 292 -14.92 -6.23 35.62
C THR A 292 -14.24 -7.54 35.21
N ARG A 293 -14.05 -8.48 36.14
CA ARG A 293 -13.35 -9.76 35.88
C ARG A 293 -14.30 -10.94 35.76
N ASP A 294 -13.94 -11.94 34.95
CA ASP A 294 -14.49 -13.30 34.97
C ASP A 294 -16.03 -13.36 34.86
N VAL A 295 -16.60 -12.65 33.89
CA VAL A 295 -18.05 -12.55 33.72
C VAL A 295 -18.56 -13.64 32.78
N ARG A 296 -19.64 -14.33 33.16
CA ARG A 296 -20.27 -15.37 32.33
C ARG A 296 -21.76 -15.10 32.17
N ILE A 297 -22.21 -15.05 30.92
CA ILE A 297 -23.59 -14.82 30.52
C ILE A 297 -23.98 -15.96 29.59
N ILE A 298 -24.84 -16.87 30.06
CA ILE A 298 -25.06 -18.17 29.42
C ILE A 298 -26.53 -18.51 29.33
N GLY A 299 -26.94 -19.34 28.38
CA GLY A 299 -28.30 -19.89 28.31
C GLY A 299 -29.11 -19.39 27.10
N PRO A 300 -30.23 -20.05 26.74
CA PRO A 300 -30.94 -19.84 25.48
C PRO A 300 -31.89 -18.62 25.45
N GLY A 301 -31.93 -17.84 26.53
CA GLY A 301 -32.81 -16.71 26.70
C GLY A 301 -32.37 -15.47 25.92
N ARG A 302 -33.01 -14.33 26.21
CA ARG A 302 -32.80 -13.08 25.47
C ARG A 302 -32.51 -11.90 26.40
N ILE A 303 -31.63 -10.99 25.98
CA ILE A 303 -31.36 -9.70 26.62
C ILE A 303 -31.59 -8.56 25.61
N ASP A 304 -32.34 -7.51 25.97
CA ASP A 304 -32.54 -6.40 25.03
C ASP A 304 -31.26 -5.58 24.76
N GLN A 305 -30.52 -5.25 25.82
CA GLN A 305 -29.26 -4.51 25.72
C GLN A 305 -28.19 -5.14 26.58
N LEU A 306 -27.14 -5.68 25.96
CA LEU A 306 -25.99 -6.24 26.65
C LEU A 306 -24.72 -5.42 26.35
N PHE A 307 -24.13 -4.86 27.40
CA PHE A 307 -22.90 -4.07 27.34
C PHE A 307 -21.80 -4.74 28.17
N VAL A 308 -20.75 -5.22 27.52
CA VAL A 308 -19.59 -5.83 28.20
C VAL A 308 -18.40 -4.93 27.95
N ASP A 309 -18.23 -3.94 28.84
CA ASP A 309 -17.22 -2.89 28.73
C ASP A 309 -16.16 -3.05 29.82
N TYR A 310 -14.89 -2.69 29.53
CA TYR A 310 -13.79 -2.67 30.51
C TYR A 310 -13.70 -3.96 31.32
N PHE A 311 -13.26 -5.04 30.67
CA PHE A 311 -13.28 -6.36 31.29
C PHE A 311 -12.00 -7.16 31.03
N THR A 312 -11.81 -8.18 31.85
CA THR A 312 -10.88 -9.28 31.60
C THR A 312 -11.63 -10.59 31.75
N ASP A 313 -11.54 -11.46 30.75
CA ASP A 313 -12.17 -12.78 30.73
C ASP A 313 -13.70 -12.70 30.80
N ALA A 314 -14.34 -12.65 29.63
CA ALA A 314 -15.79 -12.70 29.49
C ALA A 314 -16.24 -13.92 28.65
N THR A 315 -17.36 -14.53 29.03
CA THR A 315 -18.02 -15.58 28.23
C THR A 315 -19.47 -15.20 27.96
N ILE A 316 -19.85 -15.20 26.69
CA ILE A 316 -21.23 -15.03 26.22
C ILE A 316 -21.58 -16.27 25.41
N ASP A 317 -22.45 -17.12 25.94
CA ASP A 317 -22.72 -18.45 25.36
C ASP A 317 -24.22 -18.71 25.22
N ASN A 318 -24.65 -18.94 23.98
CA ASN A 318 -26.02 -19.29 23.60
C ASN A 318 -27.11 -18.26 23.96
N VAL A 319 -26.78 -17.03 24.35
CA VAL A 319 -27.75 -15.96 24.69
C VAL A 319 -28.05 -15.08 23.50
N ASP A 320 -29.34 -14.87 23.21
CA ASP A 320 -29.80 -13.90 22.21
C ASP A 320 -29.72 -12.47 22.77
N ALA A 321 -29.34 -11.51 21.94
CA ALA A 321 -29.42 -10.10 22.27
C ALA A 321 -30.00 -9.25 21.12
N LYS A 322 -30.77 -8.22 21.46
CA LYS A 322 -31.20 -7.21 20.47
C LYS A 322 -30.06 -6.26 20.12
N LEU A 323 -29.30 -5.84 21.13
CA LEU A 323 -28.06 -5.07 20.99
C LEU A 323 -26.98 -5.68 21.89
N LEU A 324 -25.86 -6.07 21.29
CA LEU A 324 -24.65 -6.45 22.01
C LEU A 324 -23.52 -5.48 21.67
N SER A 325 -22.93 -4.87 22.70
CA SER A 325 -21.71 -4.07 22.59
C SER A 325 -20.65 -4.64 23.51
N VAL A 326 -19.49 -4.99 22.96
CA VAL A 326 -18.32 -5.43 23.72
C VAL A 326 -17.17 -4.47 23.46
N THR A 327 -16.69 -3.80 24.50
CA THR A 327 -15.76 -2.67 24.35
C THR A 327 -14.61 -2.71 25.36
N ASN A 328 -13.39 -2.35 24.94
CA ASN A 328 -12.24 -2.11 25.82
C ASN A 328 -11.94 -3.27 26.78
N GLY A 329 -11.65 -4.46 26.26
CA GLY A 329 -11.36 -5.62 27.12
C GLY A 329 -10.43 -6.64 26.49
N VAL A 330 -10.01 -7.58 27.33
CA VAL A 330 -9.08 -8.65 26.95
C VAL A 330 -9.69 -10.00 27.28
N GLY A 331 -9.64 -10.93 26.33
CA GLY A 331 -10.08 -12.32 26.53
C GLY A 331 -11.61 -12.42 26.58
N VAL A 332 -12.25 -12.59 25.44
CA VAL A 332 -13.70 -12.84 25.38
C VAL A 332 -14.01 -14.00 24.47
N ARG A 333 -14.81 -14.93 24.99
CA ARG A 333 -15.40 -16.00 24.22
C ARG A 333 -16.87 -15.68 23.95
N TYR A 334 -17.23 -15.66 22.69
CA TYR A 334 -18.59 -15.54 22.22
C TYR A 334 -18.94 -16.76 21.38
N ASP A 335 -20.00 -17.45 21.75
CA ASP A 335 -20.55 -18.60 21.04
C ASP A 335 -22.08 -18.51 21.12
N ALA A 336 -22.69 -17.57 20.42
CA ALA A 336 -24.14 -17.39 20.46
C ALA A 336 -24.78 -17.72 19.11
N THR A 337 -25.84 -18.51 19.18
CA THR A 337 -26.42 -19.18 18.01
C THR A 337 -27.34 -18.29 17.17
N LYS A 338 -27.79 -17.14 17.71
CA LYS A 338 -28.60 -16.13 17.02
C LYS A 338 -28.57 -14.74 17.71
N LEU A 339 -28.50 -13.68 16.91
CA LEU A 339 -28.78 -12.30 17.34
C LEU A 339 -29.78 -11.70 16.36
N ASP A 340 -30.95 -11.32 16.89
CA ASP A 340 -32.08 -10.85 16.11
C ASP A 340 -32.45 -9.44 16.56
N ASN A 341 -31.90 -8.43 15.89
CA ASN A 341 -32.37 -7.07 16.09
C ASN A 341 -33.77 -6.93 15.46
N ASP A 342 -34.69 -6.33 16.21
CA ASP A 342 -36.07 -6.09 15.81
C ASP A 342 -36.23 -4.98 14.75
N GLY A 343 -35.13 -4.45 14.20
CA GLY A 343 -35.15 -3.43 13.15
C GLY A 343 -34.99 -2.00 13.65
N THR A 344 -34.77 -1.79 14.95
CA THR A 344 -34.86 -0.45 15.57
C THR A 344 -33.51 0.22 15.85
N ASP A 345 -32.40 -0.53 15.88
CA ASP A 345 -31.05 0.03 16.08
C ASP A 345 -30.18 -0.15 14.82
N SER A 346 -29.35 0.86 14.56
CA SER A 346 -28.31 0.84 13.52
C SER A 346 -27.18 -0.15 13.78
N ARG A 347 -27.08 -0.67 15.01
CA ARG A 347 -26.10 -1.66 15.49
C ARG A 347 -26.84 -2.92 15.93
N VAL A 348 -26.24 -4.08 15.69
CA VAL A 348 -26.75 -5.35 16.25
C VAL A 348 -25.69 -5.98 17.13
N LEU A 349 -24.50 -6.22 16.56
CA LEU A 349 -23.36 -6.81 17.25
C LEU A 349 -22.12 -5.93 17.05
N GLY A 350 -21.71 -5.22 18.10
CA GLY A 350 -20.58 -4.31 18.10
C GLY A 350 -19.42 -4.82 18.94
N TRP A 351 -18.23 -4.83 18.36
CA TRP A 351 -16.96 -5.15 19.02
C TRP A 351 -16.01 -3.99 18.85
N SER A 352 -15.33 -3.58 19.91
CA SER A 352 -14.58 -2.32 19.88
C SER A 352 -13.41 -2.31 20.84
N PHE A 353 -12.18 -2.18 20.32
CA PHE A 353 -10.97 -2.25 21.15
C PHE A 353 -10.98 -3.48 22.06
N VAL A 354 -11.05 -4.65 21.44
CA VAL A 354 -11.05 -5.94 22.14
C VAL A 354 -9.85 -6.75 21.65
N TRP A 355 -9.13 -7.34 22.60
CA TRP A 355 -7.96 -8.19 22.36
C TRP A 355 -8.29 -9.65 22.65
N GLY A 356 -7.81 -10.54 21.80
CA GLY A 356 -7.95 -11.98 22.01
C GLY A 356 -9.41 -12.47 21.97
N ALA A 357 -10.28 -11.83 21.17
CA ALA A 357 -11.66 -12.26 21.05
C ALA A 357 -11.76 -13.57 20.26
N GLN A 358 -12.58 -14.51 20.74
CA GLN A 358 -12.96 -15.73 20.05
C GLN A 358 -14.47 -15.69 19.80
N ILE A 359 -14.87 -15.49 18.55
CA ILE A 359 -16.27 -15.25 18.16
C ILE A 359 -16.69 -16.36 17.20
N ALA A 360 -17.51 -17.29 17.66
CA ALA A 360 -17.97 -18.43 16.87
C ALA A 360 -19.45 -18.29 16.47
N GLN A 361 -19.73 -18.61 15.21
CA GLN A 361 -21.07 -18.75 14.64
C GLN A 361 -22.05 -17.57 14.85
N PRO A 362 -21.60 -16.28 14.84
CA PRO A 362 -22.53 -15.18 15.02
C PRO A 362 -23.53 -15.14 13.85
N LYS A 363 -24.84 -15.15 14.17
CA LYS A 363 -25.90 -14.94 13.18
C LYS A 363 -26.61 -13.62 13.44
N VAL A 364 -26.46 -12.64 12.57
CA VAL A 364 -26.94 -11.26 12.80
C VAL A 364 -27.87 -10.75 11.68
N ARG A 365 -28.97 -10.09 12.06
CA ARG A 365 -29.90 -9.44 11.12
C ARG A 365 -30.57 -8.22 11.73
N GLY A 366 -31.18 -7.39 10.87
CA GLY A 366 -32.09 -6.33 11.30
C GLY A 366 -31.46 -4.95 11.48
N GLY A 367 -30.19 -4.73 11.16
CA GLY A 367 -29.56 -3.41 11.28
C GLY A 367 -30.18 -2.39 10.31
N GLN A 368 -30.55 -1.22 10.85
CA GLN A 368 -31.13 -0.10 10.09
C GLN A 368 -30.58 1.24 10.57
N GLY A 369 -30.07 2.09 9.65
CA GLY A 369 -29.44 3.35 10.05
C GLY A 369 -29.09 4.30 8.91
N ILE A 370 -28.73 5.53 9.30
CA ILE A 370 -28.36 6.65 8.43
C ILE A 370 -26.85 6.96 8.43
N THR A 371 -26.07 6.32 9.31
CA THR A 371 -24.61 6.49 9.45
C THR A 371 -23.88 5.17 9.20
N ASP A 372 -22.56 5.25 9.02
CA ASP A 372 -21.70 4.07 8.77
C ASP A 372 -21.73 3.11 9.98
N ASN A 373 -22.34 1.96 9.77
CA ASN A 373 -22.57 0.96 10.81
C ASN A 373 -22.70 -0.46 10.24
N GLY A 374 -22.89 -1.47 11.10
CA GLY A 374 -23.09 -2.83 10.62
C GLY A 374 -23.96 -3.71 11.50
N ASN A 375 -24.53 -4.75 10.89
CA ASN A 375 -25.12 -5.87 11.62
C ASN A 375 -24.03 -6.52 12.49
N PHE A 376 -22.90 -6.86 11.87
CA PHE A 376 -21.66 -7.15 12.58
C PHE A 376 -20.72 -5.97 12.40
N LYS A 377 -20.34 -5.32 13.49
CA LYS A 377 -19.40 -4.20 13.51
C LYS A 377 -18.21 -4.56 14.39
N PHE A 378 -17.02 -4.36 13.86
CA PHE A 378 -15.79 -4.44 14.65
C PHE A 378 -14.94 -3.19 14.45
N LEU A 379 -14.36 -2.69 15.53
CA LEU A 379 -13.64 -1.45 15.59
C LEU A 379 -12.31 -1.67 16.30
N SER A 380 -11.19 -1.57 15.58
CA SER A 380 -9.84 -1.75 16.17
C SER A 380 -9.71 -3.04 17.01
N LEU A 381 -10.16 -4.18 16.48
CA LEU A 381 -9.99 -5.49 17.12
C LEU A 381 -8.57 -5.98 16.93
N VAL A 382 -8.02 -6.67 17.93
CA VAL A 382 -6.64 -7.14 17.91
C VAL A 382 -6.56 -8.61 18.29
N ASP A 383 -5.71 -9.37 17.60
CA ASP A 383 -5.42 -10.79 17.89
C ASP A 383 -6.68 -11.65 18.04
N SER A 384 -7.69 -11.36 17.22
CA SER A 384 -9.04 -11.90 17.37
C SER A 384 -9.41 -12.86 16.24
N GLN A 385 -10.23 -13.87 16.57
CA GLN A 385 -10.70 -14.91 15.66
C GLN A 385 -12.21 -14.89 15.57
N ILE A 386 -12.73 -14.89 14.34
CA ILE A 386 -14.15 -14.92 14.01
C ILE A 386 -14.38 -16.09 13.04
N SER A 387 -15.27 -17.02 13.40
CA SER A 387 -15.59 -18.18 12.55
C SER A 387 -17.08 -18.28 12.26
N ASP A 388 -17.41 -18.69 11.03
CA ASP A 388 -18.77 -19.06 10.60
C ASP A 388 -19.82 -17.94 10.78
N LEU A 389 -19.41 -16.69 10.51
CA LEU A 389 -20.28 -15.51 10.58
C LEU A 389 -21.38 -15.60 9.51
N ILE A 390 -22.64 -15.47 9.92
CA ILE A 390 -23.77 -15.26 9.02
C ILE A 390 -24.35 -13.87 9.29
N SER A 391 -24.24 -12.97 8.33
CA SER A 391 -24.96 -11.70 8.38
C SER A 391 -25.97 -11.61 7.26
N TYR A 392 -27.22 -11.35 7.59
CA TYR A 392 -28.28 -11.12 6.63
C TYR A 392 -28.19 -9.70 6.02
N ASP A 393 -29.12 -9.38 5.12
CA ASP A 393 -29.20 -8.05 4.51
C ASP A 393 -29.38 -6.96 5.59
N ALA A 394 -28.72 -5.82 5.37
CA ALA A 394 -28.85 -4.62 6.20
C ALA A 394 -29.61 -3.54 5.43
N THR A 395 -30.37 -2.70 6.13
CA THR A 395 -31.19 -1.65 5.51
C THR A 395 -30.54 -0.29 5.68
N THR A 396 -30.27 0.41 4.58
CA THR A 396 -29.74 1.76 4.62
C THR A 396 -30.81 2.76 4.17
N THR A 397 -30.91 3.89 4.87
CA THR A 397 -31.89 4.94 4.57
C THR A 397 -31.26 6.19 3.94
N THR A 398 -29.92 6.27 3.77
CA THR A 398 -29.21 7.36 3.05
C THR A 398 -28.07 6.85 2.14
N SER A 399 -27.14 7.71 1.69
CA SER A 399 -26.00 7.35 0.82
C SER A 399 -24.81 6.70 1.54
N GLN A 400 -24.66 6.96 2.84
CA GLN A 400 -23.80 6.26 3.81
C GLN A 400 -24.68 5.38 4.70
N GLY A 401 -24.22 4.23 5.19
CA GLY A 401 -25.20 3.25 5.67
C GLY A 401 -24.74 2.06 6.48
N VAL A 402 -25.71 1.18 6.74
CA VAL A 402 -25.55 -0.03 7.53
C VAL A 402 -25.19 -1.20 6.62
N TYR A 403 -24.10 -1.88 6.95
CA TYR A 403 -23.52 -3.00 6.20
C TYR A 403 -23.79 -4.35 6.90
N PRO A 404 -23.83 -5.47 6.17
CA PRO A 404 -23.80 -6.78 6.81
C PRO A 404 -22.54 -6.97 7.69
N LEU A 405 -21.37 -6.62 7.16
CA LEU A 405 -20.11 -6.60 7.90
C LEU A 405 -19.45 -5.21 7.77
N PHE A 406 -19.11 -4.60 8.90
CA PHE A 406 -18.42 -3.32 8.95
C PHE A 406 -17.18 -3.40 9.86
N GLY A 407 -16.03 -3.02 9.32
CA GLY A 407 -14.79 -2.85 10.06
C GLY A 407 -14.29 -1.42 9.91
N ASP A 408 -13.91 -0.77 11.01
CA ASP A 408 -13.35 0.59 10.97
C ASP A 408 -12.34 0.83 12.12
N PHE A 409 -11.71 2.00 12.09
CA PHE A 409 -11.01 2.55 13.26
C PHE A 409 -12.04 2.93 14.33
N PHE A 410 -11.71 2.74 15.61
CA PHE A 410 -12.68 2.92 16.69
C PHE A 410 -13.32 4.30 16.77
N SER A 411 -12.53 5.37 16.74
CA SER A 411 -13.12 6.69 16.76
C SER A 411 -12.18 7.77 16.24
N THR A 412 -12.71 8.90 15.78
CA THR A 412 -11.92 10.13 15.77
C THR A 412 -11.82 10.63 17.21
N PRO A 413 -10.67 10.92 17.80
CA PRO A 413 -9.33 10.95 17.22
C PRO A 413 -8.54 9.63 17.33
N TYR A 414 -9.04 8.60 18.02
CA TYR A 414 -8.35 7.32 18.24
C TYR A 414 -8.36 6.38 17.02
N SER A 415 -7.25 6.35 16.27
CA SER A 415 -7.14 5.62 15.00
C SER A 415 -6.29 4.34 15.09
N GLY A 416 -6.66 3.44 16.01
CA GLY A 416 -6.01 2.13 16.14
C GLY A 416 -6.40 1.17 15.01
N TRP A 417 -5.44 0.43 14.46
CA TRP A 417 -5.68 -0.62 13.48
C TRP A 417 -6.56 -1.75 14.05
N SER A 418 -7.36 -2.38 13.19
CA SER A 418 -7.71 -3.78 13.43
C SER A 418 -6.53 -4.65 13.03
N GLN A 419 -6.03 -5.51 13.91
CA GLN A 419 -4.74 -6.17 13.75
C GLN A 419 -4.80 -7.67 13.96
N ASN A 420 -4.14 -8.43 13.08
CA ASN A 420 -4.06 -9.90 13.20
C ASN A 420 -5.44 -10.53 13.42
N VAL A 421 -6.48 -9.92 12.83
CA VAL A 421 -7.86 -10.43 12.91
C VAL A 421 -8.02 -11.51 11.84
N ARG A 422 -8.52 -12.67 12.25
CA ARG A 422 -8.81 -13.79 11.34
C ARG A 422 -10.30 -14.00 11.26
N ILE A 423 -10.86 -13.87 10.06
CA ILE A 423 -12.26 -14.17 9.79
C ILE A 423 -12.31 -15.35 8.81
N SER A 424 -12.91 -16.45 9.24
CA SER A 424 -13.05 -17.67 8.43
C SER A 424 -14.52 -18.04 8.24
N GLY A 425 -14.96 -18.22 6.99
CA GLY A 425 -16.31 -18.72 6.69
C GLY A 425 -17.42 -17.68 6.89
N ALA A 426 -17.32 -16.52 6.25
CA ALA A 426 -18.34 -15.47 6.36
C ALA A 426 -19.38 -15.55 5.24
N ASN A 427 -20.67 -15.69 5.57
CA ASN A 427 -21.79 -15.61 4.62
C ASN A 427 -22.54 -14.29 4.79
N LEU A 428 -22.40 -13.41 3.81
CA LEU A 428 -22.82 -12.01 3.91
C LEU A 428 -23.93 -11.70 2.91
N GLY A 429 -25.03 -11.16 3.44
CA GLY A 429 -26.10 -10.52 2.70
C GLY A 429 -25.63 -9.25 2.00
N ARG A 430 -26.54 -8.33 1.71
CA ARG A 430 -26.20 -7.04 1.08
C ARG A 430 -26.81 -5.87 1.83
N GLN A 431 -26.15 -4.72 1.73
CA GLN A 431 -26.78 -3.43 1.99
C GLN A 431 -27.89 -3.18 0.96
N LYS A 432 -29.11 -2.97 1.46
CA LYS A 432 -30.27 -2.50 0.69
C LYS A 432 -30.19 -0.98 0.59
N GLY A 433 -29.55 -0.50 -0.48
CA GLY A 433 -29.34 0.92 -0.78
C GLY A 433 -28.76 1.10 -2.19
N SER A 434 -28.48 2.34 -2.61
CA SER A 434 -27.91 2.66 -3.93
C SER A 434 -26.46 2.16 -4.10
N ASN A 435 -25.70 2.11 -3.01
CA ASN A 435 -24.37 1.51 -2.94
C ASN A 435 -24.51 0.13 -2.29
N SER A 436 -24.59 -0.96 -3.07
CA SER A 436 -24.79 -2.28 -2.47
C SER A 436 -23.46 -2.90 -2.02
N ILE A 437 -23.14 -2.82 -0.73
CA ILE A 437 -21.92 -3.37 -0.13
C ILE A 437 -22.28 -4.50 0.86
N SER A 438 -21.52 -5.59 0.84
CA SER A 438 -21.66 -6.70 1.79
C SER A 438 -20.69 -6.61 2.94
N ALA A 439 -19.44 -6.22 2.65
CA ALA A 439 -18.45 -5.91 3.67
C ALA A 439 -17.73 -4.63 3.30
N TRP A 440 -17.60 -3.71 4.26
CA TRP A 440 -16.65 -2.61 4.18
C TRP A 440 -15.73 -2.67 5.38
N ILE A 441 -14.45 -2.94 5.12
CA ILE A 441 -13.42 -3.03 6.15
C ILE A 441 -12.40 -1.93 5.87
N VAL A 442 -12.25 -1.04 6.83
CA VAL A 442 -11.30 0.07 6.86
C VAL A 442 -10.27 -0.21 7.94
N GLY A 443 -8.99 0.08 7.68
CA GLY A 443 -7.99 0.07 8.76
C GLY A 443 -7.60 -1.31 9.24
N SER A 444 -7.43 -2.28 8.34
CA SER A 444 -6.94 -3.62 8.68
C SER A 444 -5.42 -3.72 8.52
N ARG A 445 -4.74 -4.36 9.46
CA ARG A 445 -3.31 -4.65 9.45
C ARG A 445 -3.06 -6.13 9.72
N ASP A 446 -2.35 -6.79 8.82
CA ASP A 446 -1.99 -8.22 8.97
C ASP A 446 -3.23 -9.11 9.22
N CYS A 447 -4.40 -8.71 8.72
CA CYS A 447 -5.66 -9.44 8.90
C CYS A 447 -5.87 -10.48 7.79
N HIS A 448 -6.51 -11.59 8.13
CA HIS A 448 -6.80 -12.69 7.22
C HIS A 448 -8.31 -12.89 7.05
N PHE A 449 -8.78 -12.83 5.81
CA PHE A 449 -10.17 -13.02 5.43
C PHE A 449 -10.27 -14.24 4.51
N THR A 450 -10.84 -15.33 4.99
CA THR A 450 -10.87 -16.61 4.27
C THR A 450 -12.29 -17.16 4.18
N GLY A 451 -12.68 -17.72 3.03
CA GLY A 451 -13.99 -18.37 2.92
C GLY A 451 -15.17 -17.40 2.90
N PHE A 452 -15.00 -16.17 2.39
CA PHE A 452 -16.09 -15.21 2.33
C PHE A 452 -17.02 -15.56 1.18
N THR A 453 -18.33 -15.52 1.41
CA THR A 453 -19.37 -15.60 0.39
C THR A 453 -20.25 -14.36 0.52
N SER A 454 -20.18 -13.45 -0.45
CA SER A 454 -20.92 -12.20 -0.41
C SER A 454 -21.92 -12.02 -1.55
N LYS A 455 -23.12 -11.53 -1.22
CA LYS A 455 -24.15 -11.20 -2.23
C LYS A 455 -23.84 -9.93 -3.02
N SER A 456 -22.95 -9.08 -2.52
CA SER A 456 -22.55 -7.81 -3.15
C SER A 456 -21.05 -7.52 -2.96
N GLN A 457 -20.65 -6.25 -2.98
CA GLN A 457 -19.24 -5.85 -2.92
C GLN A 457 -18.55 -6.23 -1.60
N LEU A 458 -17.37 -6.82 -1.68
CA LEU A 458 -16.37 -6.82 -0.61
C LEU A 458 -15.41 -5.65 -0.84
N ARG A 459 -15.29 -4.77 0.14
CA ARG A 459 -14.46 -3.58 0.05
C ARG A 459 -13.46 -3.55 1.19
N LEU A 460 -12.18 -3.59 0.84
CA LEU A 460 -11.06 -3.35 1.76
C LEU A 460 -10.48 -1.98 1.45
N THR A 461 -10.39 -1.12 2.45
CA THR A 461 -9.83 0.22 2.31
C THR A 461 -8.78 0.52 3.38
N LYS A 462 -7.81 1.37 3.07
CA LYS A 462 -6.85 1.92 4.06
C LYS A 462 -6.19 0.83 4.91
N SER A 463 -5.67 -0.20 4.24
CA SER A 463 -5.23 -1.43 4.90
C SER A 463 -3.77 -1.76 4.58
N TYR A 464 -3.12 -2.48 5.49
CA TYR A 464 -1.71 -2.83 5.44
C TYR A 464 -1.54 -4.36 5.54
N LYS A 465 -0.95 -4.99 4.54
CA LYS A 465 -0.77 -6.46 4.51
C LYS A 465 -2.00 -7.35 4.79
N PRO A 466 -3.22 -7.02 4.32
CA PRO A 466 -4.32 -7.96 4.46
C PRO A 466 -4.12 -9.20 3.56
N VAL A 467 -4.75 -10.31 3.94
CA VAL A 467 -4.86 -11.53 3.13
C VAL A 467 -6.34 -11.80 2.85
N LEU A 468 -6.68 -12.06 1.58
CA LEU A 468 -8.02 -12.50 1.17
C LEU A 468 -7.90 -13.82 0.42
N SER A 469 -8.51 -14.89 0.91
CA SER A 469 -8.43 -16.20 0.25
C SER A 469 -9.75 -16.95 0.17
N ASP A 470 -9.85 -17.89 -0.78
CA ASP A 470 -10.93 -18.87 -0.89
C ASP A 470 -12.33 -18.24 -0.84
N SER A 471 -12.48 -17.11 -1.53
CA SER A 471 -13.63 -16.22 -1.36
C SER A 471 -14.38 -16.01 -2.66
N TYR A 472 -15.69 -15.77 -2.54
CA TYR A 472 -16.58 -15.43 -3.63
C TYR A 472 -17.33 -14.13 -3.32
N ALA A 473 -17.32 -13.20 -4.27
CA ALA A 473 -18.03 -11.93 -4.15
C ALA A 473 -18.66 -11.48 -5.46
N ARG A 474 -19.69 -10.62 -5.39
CA ARG A 474 -20.20 -9.97 -6.60
C ARG A 474 -19.15 -9.02 -7.19
N SER A 475 -18.46 -8.27 -6.34
CA SER A 475 -17.33 -7.44 -6.73
C SER A 475 -16.36 -7.30 -5.57
N ILE A 476 -15.10 -7.05 -5.90
CA ILE A 476 -14.02 -6.79 -4.94
C ILE A 476 -13.44 -5.42 -5.24
N SER A 477 -13.30 -4.61 -4.20
CA SER A 477 -12.64 -3.31 -4.26
C SER A 477 -11.53 -3.25 -3.22
N LEU A 478 -10.32 -2.97 -3.69
CA LEU A 478 -9.11 -2.80 -2.90
C LEU A 478 -8.68 -1.34 -3.09
N GLU A 479 -8.79 -0.53 -2.04
CA GLU A 479 -8.61 0.93 -2.14
C GLU A 479 -7.60 1.40 -1.08
N GLN A 480 -6.59 2.18 -1.49
CA GLN A 480 -5.57 2.70 -0.55
C GLN A 480 -4.91 1.56 0.25
N ILE A 481 -4.47 0.50 -0.46
CA ILE A 481 -3.81 -0.65 0.13
C ILE A 481 -2.30 -0.42 0.11
N TYR A 482 -1.67 -0.47 1.26
CA TYR A 482 -0.25 -0.22 1.42
C TYR A 482 0.51 -1.51 1.73
N TRP A 483 1.54 -1.77 0.93
CA TRP A 483 2.59 -2.75 1.20
C TRP A 483 2.09 -4.19 1.36
N GLY A 484 1.54 -4.79 0.30
CA GLY A 484 1.53 -6.25 0.17
C GLY A 484 0.20 -6.90 0.53
N ILE A 485 -0.87 -6.74 -0.26
CA ILE A 485 -2.05 -7.63 -0.12
C ILE A 485 -1.79 -8.94 -0.88
N GLN A 486 -2.08 -10.05 -0.23
CA GLN A 486 -2.14 -11.36 -0.86
C GLN A 486 -3.59 -11.75 -1.11
N VAL A 487 -3.89 -12.09 -2.35
CA VAL A 487 -5.20 -12.60 -2.76
C VAL A 487 -5.01 -13.96 -3.40
N ASP A 488 -5.68 -15.00 -2.89
CA ASP A 488 -5.49 -16.37 -3.38
C ASP A 488 -6.81 -17.12 -3.54
N ASN A 489 -7.04 -17.72 -4.71
CA ASN A 489 -8.23 -18.52 -5.00
C ASN A 489 -9.53 -17.74 -4.74
N VAL A 490 -9.66 -16.56 -5.35
CA VAL A 490 -10.80 -15.67 -5.16
C VAL A 490 -11.54 -15.43 -6.48
N VAL A 491 -12.85 -15.57 -6.44
CA VAL A 491 -13.74 -15.35 -7.59
C VAL A 491 -14.58 -14.10 -7.33
N ALA A 492 -14.56 -13.16 -8.27
CA ALA A 492 -15.52 -12.06 -8.29
C ALA A 492 -16.12 -11.87 -9.68
N ARG A 493 -17.21 -11.12 -9.81
CA ARG A 493 -17.58 -10.62 -11.15
C ARG A 493 -16.60 -9.54 -11.56
N PHE A 494 -16.45 -8.53 -10.70
CA PHE A 494 -15.65 -7.34 -10.96
C PHE A 494 -14.56 -7.13 -9.90
N TRP A 495 -13.35 -6.77 -10.35
CA TRP A 495 -12.21 -6.40 -9.53
C TRP A 495 -11.82 -4.94 -9.75
N ASN A 496 -11.61 -4.21 -8.67
CA ASN A 496 -11.23 -2.82 -8.68
C ASN A 496 -10.06 -2.56 -7.73
N LEU A 497 -8.95 -2.07 -8.25
CA LEU A 497 -7.79 -1.63 -7.49
C LEU A 497 -7.67 -0.11 -7.63
N ILE A 498 -7.65 0.60 -6.50
CA ILE A 498 -7.50 2.05 -6.42
C ILE A 498 -6.36 2.39 -5.46
N ASP A 499 -5.36 3.15 -5.91
CA ASP A 499 -4.28 3.65 -5.04
C ASP A 499 -3.59 2.53 -4.24
N THR A 500 -3.25 1.42 -4.90
CA THR A 500 -2.71 0.22 -4.26
C THR A 500 -1.22 0.04 -4.52
N THR A 501 -0.48 -0.43 -3.51
CA THR A 501 0.94 -0.76 -3.61
C THR A 501 1.21 -2.20 -3.22
N ASP A 502 1.90 -2.92 -4.09
CA ASP A 502 2.34 -4.30 -3.88
C ASP A 502 1.13 -5.25 -3.71
N VAL A 503 0.44 -5.52 -4.81
CA VAL A 503 -0.73 -6.42 -4.83
C VAL A 503 -0.31 -7.71 -5.50
N ARG A 504 -0.49 -8.85 -4.83
CA ARG A 504 -0.27 -10.17 -5.42
C ARG A 504 -1.56 -10.98 -5.44
N GLY A 505 -2.12 -11.17 -6.63
CA GLY A 505 -3.26 -12.06 -6.86
C GLY A 505 -2.82 -13.37 -7.49
N VAL A 506 -3.18 -14.51 -6.91
CA VAL A 506 -2.89 -15.85 -7.39
C VAL A 506 -4.21 -16.59 -7.60
N ASN A 507 -4.39 -17.22 -8.76
CA ASN A 507 -5.59 -17.99 -9.10
C ASN A 507 -6.90 -17.20 -8.87
N ILE A 508 -6.91 -15.93 -9.28
CA ILE A 508 -8.09 -15.07 -9.15
C ILE A 508 -8.94 -15.09 -10.44
N GLU A 509 -10.26 -15.05 -10.31
CA GLU A 509 -11.19 -15.08 -11.44
C GLU A 509 -12.09 -13.84 -11.48
N ALA A 510 -12.30 -13.30 -12.68
CA ALA A 510 -13.34 -12.31 -12.98
C ALA A 510 -14.40 -12.91 -13.92
N THR A 511 -15.67 -12.92 -13.51
CA THR A 511 -16.79 -13.49 -14.29
C THR A 511 -17.59 -12.47 -15.10
N GLY A 512 -17.28 -11.16 -15.01
CA GLY A 512 -17.89 -10.10 -15.81
C GLY A 512 -18.18 -8.80 -15.05
N PRO A 513 -18.55 -7.70 -15.71
CA PRO A 513 -18.73 -6.40 -15.07
C PRO A 513 -19.94 -6.41 -14.11
N ALA A 514 -19.79 -5.68 -12.99
CA ALA A 514 -20.89 -5.47 -12.04
C ALA A 514 -21.65 -4.12 -12.26
N SER A 515 -21.06 -3.15 -12.99
CA SER A 515 -21.50 -1.75 -13.28
C SER A 515 -21.65 -0.83 -12.03
N PRO A 516 -21.31 0.49 -12.05
CA PRO A 516 -21.64 1.53 -13.06
C PRO A 516 -20.52 1.98 -14.02
N ASN A 517 -19.25 1.74 -13.69
CA ASN A 517 -18.15 2.45 -14.35
C ASN A 517 -17.34 1.55 -15.29
N SER A 518 -17.97 1.21 -16.41
CA SER A 518 -17.41 0.56 -17.61
C SER A 518 -17.43 -0.97 -17.66
N ASN A 519 -17.37 -1.43 -18.90
CA ASN A 519 -17.18 -2.76 -19.44
C ASN A 519 -15.84 -3.42 -19.02
N ARG A 520 -15.43 -3.35 -17.75
CA ARG A 520 -14.14 -3.88 -17.26
C ARG A 520 -14.37 -4.98 -16.25
N CYS A 521 -13.65 -6.09 -16.38
CA CYS A 521 -13.69 -7.22 -15.43
C CYS A 521 -12.66 -7.02 -14.31
N PHE A 522 -11.46 -6.57 -14.66
CA PHE A 522 -10.41 -6.16 -13.73
C PHE A 522 -9.95 -4.74 -14.07
N TRP A 523 -9.99 -3.82 -13.10
CA TRP A 523 -9.62 -2.42 -13.32
C TRP A 523 -8.61 -1.94 -12.28
N MET A 524 -7.44 -1.50 -12.76
CA MET A 524 -6.44 -0.76 -11.99
C MET A 524 -6.59 0.73 -12.30
N ARG A 525 -6.73 1.57 -11.27
CA ARG A 525 -6.83 3.04 -11.39
C ARG A 525 -6.29 3.73 -10.15
N GLY A 526 -6.23 5.06 -10.17
CA GLY A 526 -5.46 5.79 -9.17
C GLY A 526 -3.98 5.43 -9.28
N THR A 527 -3.18 5.64 -8.26
CA THR A 527 -1.75 5.34 -8.28
C THR A 527 -1.51 3.89 -7.87
N CYS A 528 -1.38 2.99 -8.84
CA CYS A 528 -1.07 1.58 -8.58
C CYS A 528 0.42 1.30 -8.78
N THR A 529 1.06 0.57 -7.87
CA THR A 529 2.47 0.16 -8.02
C THR A 529 2.67 -1.31 -7.65
N ARG A 530 3.51 -2.02 -8.41
CA ARG A 530 3.88 -3.44 -8.19
C ARG A 530 2.66 -4.37 -8.08
N THR A 531 1.75 -4.31 -9.05
CA THR A 531 0.61 -5.24 -9.12
C THR A 531 0.98 -6.49 -9.91
N GLN A 532 0.87 -7.66 -9.30
CA GLN A 532 1.18 -8.95 -9.90
C GLN A 532 -0.04 -9.87 -9.88
N LEU A 533 -0.45 -10.35 -11.05
CA LEU A 533 -1.51 -11.34 -11.23
C LEU A 533 -0.89 -12.63 -11.78
N GLU A 534 -1.05 -13.74 -11.05
CA GLU A 534 -0.60 -15.09 -11.41
C GLU A 534 -1.81 -15.98 -11.67
N GLY A 535 -1.92 -16.53 -12.88
CA GLY A 535 -3.02 -17.44 -13.23
C GLY A 535 -4.39 -16.76 -13.23
N TYR A 536 -4.46 -15.44 -13.38
CA TYR A 536 -5.75 -14.74 -13.49
C TYR A 536 -6.58 -15.24 -14.67
N VAL A 537 -7.87 -15.46 -14.43
CA VAL A 537 -8.84 -15.91 -15.43
C VAL A 537 -9.94 -14.88 -15.60
N CYS A 538 -10.22 -14.49 -16.85
CA CYS A 538 -11.46 -13.80 -17.19
C CYS A 538 -12.43 -14.76 -17.88
N SER A 539 -13.59 -14.98 -17.28
CA SER A 539 -14.65 -15.84 -17.81
C SER A 539 -15.86 -15.07 -18.36
N SER A 540 -15.74 -13.75 -18.52
CA SER A 540 -16.83 -12.96 -19.13
C SER A 540 -17.10 -13.38 -20.58
N THR A 541 -18.37 -13.32 -20.98
CA THR A 541 -18.83 -13.62 -22.34
C THR A 541 -19.45 -12.41 -23.05
N ALA A 542 -19.52 -11.24 -22.41
CA ALA A 542 -20.14 -10.07 -23.02
C ALA A 542 -19.16 -9.31 -23.92
N ALA A 543 -19.59 -9.04 -25.16
CA ALA A 543 -18.71 -8.49 -26.19
C ALA A 543 -18.15 -7.10 -25.90
N SER A 544 -18.86 -6.31 -25.08
CA SER A 544 -18.37 -5.01 -24.64
C SER A 544 -17.15 -5.12 -23.73
N ASP A 545 -16.91 -6.26 -23.08
CA ASP A 545 -16.05 -6.33 -21.92
C ASP A 545 -14.55 -6.32 -22.24
N VAL A 546 -13.81 -5.86 -21.24
CA VAL A 546 -12.36 -5.84 -21.16
C VAL A 546 -11.93 -6.75 -20.02
N ALA A 547 -11.09 -7.75 -20.28
CA ALA A 547 -10.63 -8.65 -19.21
C ALA A 547 -9.75 -7.93 -18.19
N VAL A 548 -8.75 -7.14 -18.62
CA VAL A 548 -7.89 -6.34 -17.73
C VAL A 548 -7.72 -4.92 -18.27
N TYR A 549 -8.02 -3.92 -17.45
CA TYR A 549 -7.83 -2.51 -17.76
C TYR A 549 -6.79 -1.90 -16.81
N ILE A 550 -5.68 -1.41 -17.38
CA ILE A 550 -4.52 -0.91 -16.63
C ILE A 550 -4.42 0.60 -16.83
N GLN A 551 -4.51 1.37 -15.76
CA GLN A 551 -4.40 2.82 -15.77
C GLN A 551 -3.58 3.30 -14.58
N ASN A 552 -2.72 4.30 -14.79
CA ASN A 552 -1.93 4.97 -13.76
C ASN A 552 -1.17 3.96 -12.87
N SER A 553 -0.60 2.95 -13.52
CA SER A 553 0.06 1.81 -12.84
C SER A 553 1.55 1.82 -13.15
N THR A 554 2.38 1.24 -12.28
CA THR A 554 3.80 1.00 -12.56
C THR A 554 4.23 -0.37 -12.03
N GLY A 555 5.05 -1.10 -12.79
CA GLY A 555 5.52 -2.43 -12.40
C GLY A 555 4.41 -3.47 -12.38
N THR A 556 3.50 -3.43 -13.35
CA THR A 556 2.43 -4.42 -13.46
C THR A 556 2.99 -5.73 -14.04
N ARG A 557 2.61 -6.88 -13.47
CA ARG A 557 3.04 -8.21 -13.94
C ARG A 557 1.81 -9.10 -14.12
N LEU A 558 1.63 -9.61 -15.34
CA LEU A 558 0.60 -10.58 -15.71
C LEU A 558 1.32 -11.88 -16.05
N LEU A 559 1.12 -12.93 -15.25
CA LEU A 559 1.86 -14.19 -15.35
C LEU A 559 0.85 -15.33 -15.53
N GLY A 560 0.89 -16.03 -16.66
CA GLY A 560 -0.01 -17.15 -16.93
C GLY A 560 -1.50 -16.77 -17.05
N CYS A 561 -1.81 -15.48 -17.23
CA CYS A 561 -3.20 -15.00 -17.30
C CYS A 561 -3.88 -15.36 -18.63
N TYR A 562 -5.19 -15.58 -18.62
CA TYR A 562 -5.98 -15.86 -19.83
C TYR A 562 -7.44 -15.42 -19.72
N ASP A 563 -8.11 -15.28 -20.85
CA ASP A 563 -9.56 -15.18 -20.96
C ASP A 563 -10.14 -16.43 -21.65
N THR A 564 -11.36 -16.82 -21.27
CA THR A 564 -11.96 -18.08 -21.75
C THR A 564 -12.84 -17.91 -22.98
N SER A 565 -13.27 -16.68 -23.27
CA SER A 565 -14.26 -16.39 -24.30
C SER A 565 -13.68 -15.54 -25.42
N SER A 566 -13.88 -15.97 -26.67
CA SER A 566 -13.60 -15.18 -27.87
C SER A 566 -14.67 -14.11 -28.14
N ALA A 567 -15.68 -14.00 -27.27
CA ALA A 567 -16.76 -13.04 -27.45
C ALA A 567 -16.36 -11.64 -26.97
N ILE A 568 -15.49 -11.51 -25.96
CA ILE A 568 -15.07 -10.20 -25.44
C ILE A 568 -14.20 -9.47 -26.46
N ALA A 569 -14.40 -8.16 -26.67
CA ALA A 569 -13.66 -7.46 -27.72
C ALA A 569 -12.17 -7.24 -27.39
N THR A 570 -11.84 -7.12 -26.10
CA THR A 570 -10.50 -6.75 -25.63
C THR A 570 -10.10 -7.59 -24.42
N SER A 571 -8.94 -8.26 -24.51
CA SER A 571 -8.36 -8.97 -23.37
C SER A 571 -7.65 -7.97 -22.44
N VAL A 572 -6.76 -7.14 -22.98
CA VAL A 572 -6.01 -6.17 -22.17
C VAL A 572 -6.12 -4.78 -22.77
N PHE A 573 -6.48 -3.80 -21.95
CA PHE A 573 -6.57 -2.40 -22.34
C PHE A 573 -5.65 -1.53 -21.48
N PHE A 574 -4.74 -0.81 -22.13
CA PHE A 574 -3.86 0.17 -21.50
C PHE A 574 -4.47 1.57 -21.59
N GLY A 575 -4.91 2.07 -20.43
CA GLY A 575 -5.44 3.41 -20.21
C GLY A 575 -4.34 4.48 -20.15
N THR A 576 -4.60 5.58 -19.44
CA THR A 576 -3.60 6.64 -19.25
C THR A 576 -2.47 6.16 -18.34
N SER A 577 -1.23 6.51 -18.66
CA SER A 577 -0.03 6.25 -17.84
C SER A 577 0.06 4.82 -17.27
N PRO A 578 0.02 3.77 -18.12
CA PRO A 578 0.03 2.37 -17.66
C PRO A 578 1.38 1.88 -17.13
N GLY A 579 2.44 2.68 -17.26
CA GLY A 579 3.81 2.36 -16.82
C GLY A 579 4.38 1.10 -17.47
N ASP A 580 5.35 0.47 -16.80
CA ASP A 580 5.95 -0.79 -17.24
C ASP A 580 5.02 -1.98 -16.96
N VAL A 581 4.81 -2.84 -17.97
CA VAL A 581 3.97 -4.03 -17.88
C VAL A 581 4.71 -5.27 -18.39
N LEU A 582 4.85 -6.29 -17.54
CA LEU A 582 5.35 -7.62 -17.93
C LEU A 582 4.17 -8.56 -18.16
N MET A 583 4.16 -9.26 -19.30
CA MET A 583 3.16 -10.28 -19.65
C MET A 583 3.88 -11.58 -20.04
N GLU A 584 3.92 -12.57 -19.15
CA GLU A 584 4.68 -13.80 -19.34
C GLU A 584 3.77 -15.03 -19.27
N GLY A 585 3.79 -15.86 -20.32
CA GLY A 585 3.00 -17.09 -20.38
C GLY A 585 1.49 -16.86 -20.47
N CYS A 586 1.06 -15.64 -20.80
CA CYS A 586 -0.36 -15.32 -20.94
C CYS A 586 -0.95 -15.89 -22.24
N ALA A 587 -2.20 -16.35 -22.17
CA ALA A 587 -2.96 -16.89 -23.30
C ALA A 587 -4.24 -16.07 -23.54
N TRP A 588 -4.11 -14.94 -24.21
CA TRP A 588 -5.23 -14.04 -24.49
C TRP A 588 -5.91 -14.39 -25.83
N GLN A 589 -7.23 -14.51 -25.83
CA GLN A 589 -8.04 -14.85 -27.00
C GLN A 589 -8.34 -13.64 -27.87
N ASN A 590 -8.36 -12.43 -27.29
CA ASN A 590 -8.85 -11.21 -27.93
C ASN A 590 -7.80 -10.09 -27.94
N THR A 591 -8.23 -8.89 -28.30
CA THR A 591 -7.35 -7.75 -28.58
C THR A 591 -6.57 -7.29 -27.35
N VAL A 592 -5.30 -6.94 -27.54
CA VAL A 592 -4.53 -6.07 -26.63
C VAL A 592 -4.49 -4.66 -27.22
N ALA A 593 -5.02 -3.67 -26.50
CA ALA A 593 -5.26 -2.32 -27.00
C ALA A 593 -4.68 -1.23 -26.08
N THR A 594 -4.34 -0.07 -26.66
CA THR A 594 -3.88 1.12 -25.94
C THR A 594 -4.79 2.32 -26.22
N LEU A 595 -4.84 3.32 -25.33
CA LEU A 595 -5.45 4.62 -25.65
C LEU A 595 -4.66 5.30 -26.80
N PRO A 596 -5.35 6.07 -27.68
CA PRO A 596 -4.71 6.77 -28.80
C PRO A 596 -3.70 7.87 -28.42
N ALA A 597 -3.70 8.37 -27.18
CA ALA A 597 -3.06 9.63 -26.80
C ALA A 597 -2.28 9.58 -25.46
N SER A 598 -1.73 8.43 -25.06
CA SER A 598 -0.89 8.41 -23.85
C SER A 598 0.53 8.87 -24.18
N ASP A 599 0.90 10.09 -23.78
CA ASP A 599 2.28 10.63 -23.88
C ASP A 599 3.31 9.86 -23.01
N ALA A 600 2.86 8.90 -22.20
CA ALA A 600 3.72 8.09 -21.34
C ALA A 600 4.28 6.87 -22.11
N PRO A 601 5.60 6.61 -22.04
CA PRO A 601 6.20 5.42 -22.67
C PRO A 601 5.61 4.14 -22.06
N LEU A 602 5.17 3.23 -22.92
CA LEU A 602 4.66 1.89 -22.57
C LEU A 602 5.72 0.85 -22.94
N ASP A 603 6.31 0.19 -21.94
CA ASP A 603 7.22 -0.95 -22.15
C ASP A 603 6.50 -2.27 -21.80
N VAL A 604 6.13 -3.04 -22.84
CA VAL A 604 5.54 -4.38 -22.69
C VAL A 604 6.60 -5.44 -22.94
N ARG A 605 6.85 -6.31 -21.95
CA ARG A 605 7.85 -7.40 -22.03
C ARG A 605 7.18 -8.77 -21.86
N GLY A 606 7.74 -9.81 -22.47
CA GLY A 606 7.38 -11.23 -22.22
C GLY A 606 6.76 -11.98 -23.41
N THR A 607 6.25 -13.19 -23.16
CA THR A 607 5.70 -14.11 -24.19
C THR A 607 4.17 -14.12 -24.11
N ILE A 608 3.51 -13.79 -25.23
CA ILE A 608 2.05 -13.78 -25.37
C ILE A 608 1.65 -14.83 -26.41
N SER A 609 0.81 -15.79 -26.01
CA SER A 609 0.22 -16.80 -26.90
C SER A 609 -1.18 -16.36 -27.32
N LEU A 610 -1.50 -16.43 -28.62
CA LEU A 610 -2.80 -16.07 -29.20
C LEU A 610 -3.49 -17.32 -29.78
N PRO A 611 -4.29 -18.08 -29.00
CA PRO A 611 -4.53 -19.51 -29.26
C PRO A 611 -5.49 -19.87 -30.42
N ASN A 612 -6.13 -18.90 -31.09
CA ASN A 612 -7.14 -19.22 -32.10
C ASN A 612 -6.81 -18.59 -33.45
N ALA A 613 -6.27 -19.32 -34.42
CA ALA A 613 -5.96 -18.78 -35.76
C ALA A 613 -7.20 -18.58 -36.66
N ALA A 614 -8.42 -18.77 -36.14
CA ALA A 614 -9.64 -18.52 -36.88
C ALA A 614 -9.88 -17.01 -37.07
N TYR A 615 -9.32 -16.47 -38.16
CA TYR A 615 -9.83 -15.35 -38.95
C TYR A 615 -10.39 -14.14 -38.18
N ASN A 616 -9.58 -13.45 -37.36
CA ASN A 616 -9.92 -12.05 -37.05
C ASN A 616 -8.70 -11.14 -36.85
N VAL A 617 -8.75 -10.03 -37.58
CA VAL A 617 -7.62 -9.32 -38.21
C VAL A 617 -7.12 -8.13 -37.37
N GLN A 618 -7.27 -8.12 -36.04
CA GLN A 618 -7.05 -6.90 -35.22
C GLN A 618 -6.51 -7.14 -33.80
N ARG A 619 -5.55 -8.03 -33.58
CA ARG A 619 -5.20 -8.50 -32.22
C ARG A 619 -4.29 -7.59 -31.39
N ILE A 620 -3.53 -6.70 -32.02
CA ILE A 620 -2.72 -5.70 -31.32
C ILE A 620 -3.04 -4.33 -31.92
N LYS A 621 -3.76 -3.48 -31.18
CA LYS A 621 -4.09 -2.11 -31.56
C LYS A 621 -3.15 -1.12 -30.88
N LEU A 622 -2.40 -0.35 -31.67
CA LEU A 622 -1.38 0.61 -31.24
C LEU A 622 -1.86 2.03 -31.54
N GLY A 623 -2.74 2.56 -30.68
CA GLY A 623 -3.38 3.86 -30.91
C GLY A 623 -4.11 3.93 -32.26
N VAL A 624 -3.65 4.79 -33.18
CA VAL A 624 -4.22 4.95 -34.54
C VAL A 624 -3.71 3.95 -35.57
N GLY A 625 -2.76 3.08 -35.19
CA GLY A 625 -2.23 2.02 -36.04
C GLY A 625 -2.60 0.63 -35.53
N ASN A 626 -2.72 -0.33 -36.44
CA ASN A 626 -2.92 -1.74 -36.10
C ASN A 626 -1.69 -2.56 -36.47
N LEU A 627 -1.29 -3.49 -35.61
CA LEU A 627 -0.31 -4.53 -35.93
C LEU A 627 -1.08 -5.84 -36.17
N PHE A 628 -0.93 -6.40 -37.36
CA PHE A 628 -1.65 -7.57 -37.86
C PHE A 628 -0.71 -8.76 -38.00
N LEU A 629 -1.20 -9.95 -37.66
CA LEU A 629 -0.73 -11.18 -38.29
C LEU A 629 -1.81 -11.62 -39.27
N ASP A 630 -1.45 -11.80 -40.55
CA ASP A 630 -2.39 -12.26 -41.57
C ASP A 630 -2.54 -13.79 -41.59
N SER A 631 -3.37 -14.31 -42.50
CA SER A 631 -3.63 -15.74 -42.66
C SER A 631 -2.42 -16.57 -43.10
N ASN A 632 -1.33 -15.92 -43.53
CA ASN A 632 -0.08 -16.56 -43.92
C ASN A 632 0.96 -16.54 -42.79
N GLY A 633 0.62 -15.93 -41.65
CA GLY A 633 1.53 -15.73 -40.52
C GLY A 633 2.37 -14.46 -40.64
N ASP A 634 2.04 -13.56 -41.57
CA ASP A 634 2.85 -12.40 -41.88
C ASP A 634 2.49 -11.21 -41.01
N LEU A 635 3.52 -10.58 -40.41
CA LEU A 635 3.36 -9.42 -39.55
C LEU A 635 3.25 -8.15 -40.42
N THR A 636 2.11 -7.45 -40.35
CA THR A 636 1.83 -6.23 -41.13
C THR A 636 1.35 -5.11 -40.20
N PHE A 637 1.96 -3.92 -40.25
CA PHE A 637 1.45 -2.74 -39.53
C PHE A 637 0.70 -1.81 -40.49
N ASN A 638 -0.51 -1.38 -40.13
CA ASN A 638 -1.34 -0.45 -40.92
C ASN A 638 -1.74 0.76 -40.09
N LYS A 639 -1.31 1.94 -40.51
CA LYS A 639 -1.68 3.22 -39.91
C LYS A 639 -2.86 3.82 -40.68
N SER A 640 -4.01 4.00 -40.04
CA SER A 640 -5.11 4.77 -40.63
C SER A 640 -5.09 6.20 -40.08
N GLY A 641 -4.40 7.12 -40.76
CA GLY A 641 -4.40 8.55 -40.43
C GLY A 641 -3.04 9.23 -40.61
N ASP A 642 -3.02 10.31 -41.37
CA ASP A 642 -1.86 11.13 -41.77
C ASP A 642 -1.22 11.85 -40.54
N PRO A 643 0.12 11.89 -40.39
CA PRO A 643 0.78 12.56 -39.27
C PRO A 643 0.98 14.05 -39.58
N SER A 644 0.09 14.92 -39.10
CA SER A 644 0.25 16.38 -39.25
C SER A 644 0.67 17.12 -37.96
N SER A 645 0.82 16.45 -36.82
CA SER A 645 1.35 17.05 -35.58
C SER A 645 2.49 16.24 -34.99
N GLY A 646 3.70 16.81 -34.95
CA GLY A 646 4.94 16.18 -34.50
C GLY A 646 5.07 15.97 -32.98
N THR A 647 4.02 15.50 -32.31
CA THR A 647 4.00 15.25 -30.84
C THR A 647 3.76 13.80 -30.44
N ASP A 648 3.43 12.90 -31.36
CA ASP A 648 3.02 11.53 -31.01
C ASP A 648 4.22 10.60 -30.72
N GLY A 649 4.69 10.60 -29.48
CA GLY A 649 5.82 9.81 -28.95
C GLY A 649 5.55 8.33 -28.66
N ASN A 650 4.71 7.65 -29.43
CA ASN A 650 4.36 6.24 -29.16
C ASN A 650 5.53 5.28 -29.47
N LYS A 651 6.26 4.84 -28.43
CA LYS A 651 7.27 3.76 -28.50
C LYS A 651 6.75 2.50 -27.80
N MET A 652 6.53 1.42 -28.54
CA MET A 652 6.35 0.06 -27.99
C MET A 652 7.46 -0.84 -28.53
N ILE A 653 8.23 -1.48 -27.66
CA ILE A 653 9.34 -2.40 -28.03
C ILE A 653 8.88 -3.85 -27.82
N VAL A 654 8.40 -4.52 -28.88
CA VAL A 654 8.08 -5.96 -28.83
C VAL A 654 9.37 -6.76 -28.98
N ARG A 655 9.75 -7.56 -27.98
CA ARG A 655 11.01 -8.32 -27.98
C ARG A 655 10.89 -9.80 -28.38
N SER A 656 9.68 -10.38 -28.41
CA SER A 656 9.43 -11.73 -28.95
C SER A 656 7.94 -11.99 -29.23
N LEU A 657 7.64 -12.57 -30.40
CA LEU A 657 6.35 -13.17 -30.75
C LEU A 657 6.61 -14.65 -31.07
N SER A 658 5.85 -15.57 -30.47
CA SER A 658 5.92 -16.99 -30.83
C SER A 658 4.60 -17.41 -31.48
N SER A 659 4.56 -17.49 -32.81
CA SER A 659 3.53 -18.26 -33.51
C SER A 659 3.93 -19.74 -33.48
N GLY A 660 2.97 -20.64 -33.26
CA GLY A 660 3.19 -22.09 -33.39
C GLY A 660 3.47 -22.56 -34.84
N THR A 661 3.57 -21.62 -35.77
CA THR A 661 3.78 -21.82 -37.22
C THR A 661 4.93 -20.91 -37.69
N PRO A 662 5.86 -21.37 -38.53
CA PRO A 662 6.93 -20.54 -39.11
C PRO A 662 6.35 -19.30 -39.81
N VAL A 663 6.94 -18.11 -39.56
CA VAL A 663 6.54 -16.84 -40.18
C VAL A 663 6.95 -16.86 -41.66
N GLY A 664 6.00 -16.71 -42.58
CA GLY A 664 6.20 -16.86 -44.03
C GLY A 664 6.87 -15.66 -44.71
N SER A 665 6.55 -14.45 -44.27
CA SER A 665 7.09 -13.18 -44.76
C SER A 665 6.78 -12.02 -43.81
N VAL A 666 7.52 -10.90 -43.93
CA VAL A 666 7.22 -9.64 -43.23
C VAL A 666 7.01 -8.57 -44.29
N SER A 667 5.83 -7.94 -44.34
CA SER A 667 5.52 -6.86 -45.28
C SER A 667 5.26 -5.56 -44.50
N ALA A 668 5.90 -4.47 -44.91
CA ALA A 668 5.72 -3.18 -44.28
C ALA A 668 5.76 -2.05 -45.34
N ASN A 669 4.73 -1.20 -45.32
CA ASN A 669 4.73 0.06 -46.06
C ASN A 669 5.20 1.19 -45.12
N PHE A 670 6.51 1.29 -44.87
CA PHE A 670 7.09 2.37 -44.04
C PHE A 670 8.45 2.86 -44.54
N ALA A 671 8.74 4.12 -44.23
CA ALA A 671 10.08 4.70 -44.19
C ALA A 671 10.73 4.48 -42.80
N GLY A 672 10.93 3.22 -42.39
CA GLY A 672 11.54 2.83 -41.10
C GLY A 672 12.23 1.46 -41.19
N GLN A 673 13.21 1.21 -40.31
CA GLN A 673 14.02 -0.02 -40.32
C GLN A 673 13.32 -1.21 -39.64
N ILE A 674 13.41 -2.39 -40.27
CA ILE A 674 12.95 -3.67 -39.74
C ILE A 674 14.17 -4.59 -39.58
N HIS A 675 14.38 -5.13 -38.39
CA HIS A 675 15.41 -6.13 -38.14
C HIS A 675 14.75 -7.50 -37.94
N VAL A 676 14.97 -8.42 -38.88
CA VAL A 676 14.54 -9.83 -38.77
C VAL A 676 15.74 -10.67 -38.37
N ASN A 677 15.71 -11.27 -37.18
CA ASN A 677 16.73 -12.21 -36.75
C ASN A 677 16.23 -13.64 -36.98
N THR A 678 16.65 -14.23 -38.10
CA THR A 678 16.25 -15.58 -38.55
C THR A 678 16.83 -16.71 -37.70
N GLY A 679 17.83 -16.45 -36.84
CA GLY A 679 18.39 -17.46 -35.94
C GLY A 679 17.53 -17.75 -34.70
N ASN A 680 16.64 -16.83 -34.31
CA ASN A 680 15.92 -16.87 -33.03
C ASN A 680 14.40 -16.60 -33.13
N ASN A 681 13.80 -16.54 -34.33
CA ASN A 681 12.38 -16.19 -34.51
C ASN A 681 11.97 -14.87 -33.81
N ARG A 682 12.81 -13.83 -33.88
CA ARG A 682 12.51 -12.51 -33.29
C ARG A 682 12.45 -11.42 -34.36
N VAL A 683 11.46 -10.54 -34.23
CA VAL A 683 11.27 -9.34 -35.06
C VAL A 683 11.43 -8.11 -34.18
N TYR A 684 12.31 -7.19 -34.58
CA TYR A 684 12.50 -5.89 -33.92
C TYR A 684 11.99 -4.79 -34.85
N ILE A 685 11.08 -3.94 -34.35
CA ILE A 685 10.57 -2.76 -35.07
C ILE A 685 11.00 -1.51 -34.28
N ALA A 686 11.73 -0.61 -34.92
CA ALA A 686 12.13 0.67 -34.33
C ALA A 686 11.61 1.82 -35.20
N TYR A 687 11.01 2.84 -34.57
CA TYR A 687 10.59 4.08 -35.22
C TYR A 687 11.45 5.24 -34.69
N SER A 688 12.00 6.06 -35.59
CA SER A 688 12.72 7.30 -35.27
C SER A 688 12.01 8.47 -35.96
N THR A 689 11.74 9.55 -35.21
CA THR A 689 11.03 10.75 -35.70
C THR A 689 11.96 11.95 -35.93
N ALA A 690 13.28 11.77 -35.96
CA ALA A 690 14.21 12.87 -36.24
C ALA A 690 14.96 12.66 -37.57
N ASN A 691 14.89 13.71 -38.39
CA ASN A 691 15.44 13.82 -39.73
C ASN A 691 16.98 13.78 -39.74
N THR A 692 17.55 13.22 -40.82
CA THR A 692 18.86 13.52 -41.46
C THR A 692 20.15 12.73 -41.21
N ASP A 693 20.19 11.55 -40.59
CA ASP A 693 21.36 10.66 -40.74
C ASP A 693 20.95 9.18 -40.88
N TRP A 694 21.32 8.57 -42.00
CA TRP A 694 21.04 7.16 -42.31
C TRP A 694 22.31 6.33 -42.07
N ASP A 695 22.41 5.67 -40.92
CA ASP A 695 23.36 4.58 -40.73
C ASP A 695 22.69 3.23 -41.04
N ILE A 696 23.18 2.57 -42.08
CA ILE A 696 22.80 1.20 -42.44
C ILE A 696 23.94 0.28 -41.99
N ILE A 697 23.74 -0.45 -40.88
CA ILE A 697 24.58 -1.60 -40.52
C ILE A 697 23.82 -2.87 -40.91
N LEU A 698 24.07 -3.38 -42.12
CA LEU A 698 23.63 -4.71 -42.53
C LEU A 698 24.67 -5.74 -42.06
N ARG A 699 24.28 -6.57 -41.08
CA ARG A 699 25.02 -7.80 -40.75
C ARG A 699 24.32 -8.97 -41.45
N VAL A 700 24.82 -9.38 -42.61
CA VAL A 700 24.36 -10.62 -43.25
C VAL A 700 25.01 -11.79 -42.50
N LEU A 701 24.23 -12.44 -41.65
CA LEU A 701 24.58 -13.78 -41.14
C LEU A 701 24.17 -14.78 -42.21
N SER A 702 25.14 -15.39 -42.89
CA SER A 702 24.90 -16.39 -43.92
C SER A 702 24.33 -17.66 -43.30
N GLY A 703 23.00 -17.81 -43.33
CA GLY A 703 22.32 -19.09 -43.18
C GLY A 703 21.89 -19.58 -44.56
N SER A 704 22.30 -20.78 -44.94
CA SER A 704 21.94 -21.42 -46.21
C SER A 704 20.44 -21.77 -46.23
N GLY A 705 19.65 -21.08 -47.04
CA GLY A 705 18.25 -21.44 -47.33
C GLY A 705 17.54 -20.40 -48.21
N SER A 706 16.98 -20.88 -49.32
CA SER A 706 16.14 -20.28 -50.39
C SER A 706 15.82 -18.77 -50.45
N PRO A 707 15.73 -18.19 -51.67
CA PRO A 707 15.47 -16.78 -51.86
C PRO A 707 14.04 -16.38 -51.46
N VAL A 708 13.92 -15.35 -50.62
CA VAL A 708 12.66 -14.66 -50.30
C VAL A 708 12.36 -13.65 -51.40
N GLY A 709 11.22 -13.80 -52.07
CA GLY A 709 10.74 -12.84 -53.06
C GLY A 709 10.26 -11.56 -52.40
N VAL A 710 10.99 -10.45 -52.61
CA VAL A 710 10.57 -9.11 -52.19
C VAL A 710 9.87 -8.44 -53.38
N THR A 711 8.54 -8.34 -53.32
CA THR A 711 7.73 -7.56 -54.27
C THR A 711 7.31 -6.23 -53.63
N THR A 712 8.03 -5.15 -53.92
CA THR A 712 7.61 -3.77 -53.61
C THR A 712 7.70 -2.89 -54.87
N PRO A 713 6.89 -1.81 -55.01
CA PRO A 713 7.11 -0.81 -56.06
C PRO A 713 8.38 0.00 -55.73
N TRP A 714 9.42 -0.14 -56.54
CA TRP A 714 10.74 0.47 -56.33
C TRP A 714 10.66 1.98 -56.57
N THR A 715 10.98 2.78 -55.55
CA THR A 715 11.20 4.24 -55.71
C THR A 715 12.65 4.59 -55.39
N ARG A 716 13.14 5.67 -56.02
CA ARG A 716 14.55 6.07 -56.20
C ARG A 716 15.52 5.62 -55.09
N GLY A 717 16.65 5.03 -55.53
CA GLY A 717 17.87 4.88 -54.72
C GLY A 717 18.28 3.46 -54.38
N GLN A 718 17.68 2.44 -54.98
CA GLN A 718 18.04 1.04 -54.68
C GLN A 718 19.20 0.57 -55.57
N VAL A 719 20.23 0.03 -54.91
CA VAL A 719 21.38 -0.65 -55.53
C VAL A 719 21.09 -2.15 -55.49
N TYR A 720 21.07 -2.78 -56.67
CA TYR A 720 20.95 -4.23 -56.78
C TYR A 720 22.34 -4.83 -56.99
N ALA A 721 22.73 -5.76 -56.12
CA ALA A 721 23.96 -6.53 -56.25
C ALA A 721 23.61 -7.94 -56.74
N ASP A 722 23.95 -8.23 -58.00
CA ASP A 722 23.85 -9.59 -58.52
C ASP A 722 25.09 -10.38 -58.08
N THR A 723 24.89 -11.29 -57.11
CA THR A 723 25.95 -12.14 -56.57
C THR A 723 26.44 -13.20 -57.55
N THR A 724 25.75 -13.40 -58.68
CA THR A 724 26.10 -14.40 -59.69
C THR A 724 27.09 -13.85 -60.72
N ASN A 725 27.01 -12.55 -61.03
CA ASN A 725 27.86 -11.89 -62.03
C ASN A 725 28.76 -10.77 -61.47
N ASN A 726 28.72 -10.51 -60.15
CA ASN A 726 29.57 -9.52 -59.47
C ASN A 726 29.46 -8.09 -60.03
N LEU A 727 28.26 -7.68 -60.43
CA LEU A 727 27.96 -6.33 -60.92
C LEU A 727 26.91 -5.64 -60.04
N ALA A 728 27.10 -4.34 -59.84
CA ALA A 728 26.13 -3.48 -59.15
C ALA A 728 25.37 -2.64 -60.18
N TYR A 729 24.05 -2.71 -60.15
CA TYR A 729 23.19 -1.90 -61.02
C TYR A 729 22.46 -0.83 -60.20
N MET A 730 22.32 0.35 -60.78
CA MET A 730 21.51 1.44 -60.23
C MET A 730 20.42 1.82 -61.22
N ALA A 731 19.17 1.84 -60.78
CA ALA A 731 18.05 2.29 -61.60
C ALA A 731 18.07 3.82 -61.74
N SER A 732 18.21 4.34 -62.97
CA SER A 732 18.07 5.77 -63.26
C SER A 732 16.94 6.02 -64.25
N GLY A 733 15.74 6.35 -63.75
CA GLY A 733 14.64 6.84 -64.58
C GLY A 733 13.26 6.62 -63.99
N THR A 734 12.30 7.49 -64.36
CA THR A 734 10.89 7.45 -63.94
C THR A 734 10.00 6.57 -64.83
N THR A 735 10.56 5.84 -65.79
CA THR A 735 9.83 4.86 -66.62
C THR A 735 10.65 3.58 -66.78
N ASN A 736 9.94 2.46 -66.85
CA ASN A 736 10.39 1.13 -66.42
C ASN A 736 11.28 0.35 -67.42
N THR A 737 12.14 0.98 -68.23
CA THR A 737 12.76 0.26 -69.38
C THR A 737 14.19 0.63 -69.80
N SER A 738 15.09 1.17 -68.96
CA SER A 738 16.52 1.29 -69.36
C SER A 738 17.51 1.17 -68.21
N TRP A 739 18.59 0.41 -68.44
CA TRP A 739 19.72 0.20 -67.53
C TRP A 739 21.00 0.75 -68.18
N ASP A 740 21.71 1.66 -67.51
CA ASP A 740 23.01 2.18 -67.98
C ASP A 740 24.15 1.72 -67.07
N VAL A 741 25.28 1.31 -67.68
CA VAL A 741 26.52 0.91 -67.00
C VAL A 741 27.43 2.13 -66.87
N VAL A 742 27.69 2.59 -65.65
CA VAL A 742 28.51 3.79 -65.39
C VAL A 742 29.97 3.40 -65.08
N PRO A 743 30.99 3.82 -65.86
CA PRO A 743 32.38 3.40 -65.65
C PRO A 743 33.21 4.30 -64.68
N ARG A 744 32.68 5.41 -64.17
CA ARG A 744 33.42 6.30 -63.26
C ARG A 744 32.50 7.00 -62.27
N ILE A 745 32.73 6.77 -60.98
CA ILE A 745 32.09 7.49 -59.87
C ILE A 745 32.97 8.69 -59.50
N ARG A 746 32.45 9.92 -59.68
CA ARG A 746 32.99 11.13 -59.03
C ARG A 746 32.27 11.34 -57.71
N VAL A 747 33.03 11.46 -56.63
CA VAL A 747 32.50 11.63 -55.27
C VAL A 747 32.43 13.11 -54.94
N THR A 748 31.23 13.64 -54.79
CA THR A 748 30.97 14.95 -54.17
C THR A 748 29.90 14.75 -53.13
N THR A 749 30.25 15.07 -51.88
CA THR A 749 29.46 14.97 -50.64
C THR A 749 29.47 13.63 -49.89
N ALA A 750 29.34 13.77 -48.57
CA ALA A 750 29.76 12.86 -47.51
C ALA A 750 28.99 11.54 -47.45
N SER A 751 29.69 10.43 -47.62
CA SER A 751 29.38 9.10 -47.08
C SER A 751 30.62 8.20 -47.21
N PRO A 752 30.83 7.21 -46.31
CA PRO A 752 31.98 6.31 -46.39
C PRO A 752 31.86 5.39 -47.62
N ILE A 753 32.93 5.28 -48.40
CA ILE A 753 33.05 4.28 -49.48
C ILE A 753 33.91 3.14 -48.96
N GLY A 754 33.36 1.93 -48.93
CA GLY A 754 34.16 0.72 -48.80
C GLY A 754 35.01 0.54 -50.06
N VAL A 755 36.32 0.74 -49.93
CA VAL A 755 37.28 0.45 -50.99
C VAL A 755 37.80 -0.96 -50.77
N THR A 756 37.38 -1.91 -51.59
CA THR A 756 37.98 -3.25 -51.61
C THR A 756 39.28 -3.17 -52.41
N ALA A 757 40.41 -3.03 -51.72
CA ALA A 757 41.72 -3.37 -52.28
C ALA A 757 42.08 -4.81 -51.84
N PRO A 758 42.58 -5.67 -52.74
CA PRO A 758 42.61 -7.12 -52.54
C PRO A 758 43.58 -7.65 -51.47
N GLU A 759 44.31 -6.80 -50.73
CA GLU A 759 45.33 -7.27 -49.77
C GLU A 759 45.28 -6.61 -48.37
N PHE A 760 44.23 -5.86 -48.04
CA PHE A 760 44.04 -5.33 -46.68
C PHE A 760 42.83 -5.97 -45.98
N VAL A 761 43.07 -6.85 -45.01
CA VAL A 761 42.05 -7.37 -44.10
C VAL A 761 42.01 -6.48 -42.85
N GLY A 762 41.39 -5.31 -42.97
CA GLY A 762 41.17 -4.38 -41.87
C GLY A 762 39.99 -3.45 -42.16
N GLN A 763 39.21 -3.12 -41.14
CA GLN A 763 38.11 -2.17 -41.24
C GLN A 763 38.63 -0.76 -40.97
N ILE A 764 38.26 0.20 -41.82
CA ILE A 764 38.49 1.63 -41.60
C ILE A 764 37.14 2.23 -41.20
N CYS A 765 37.08 2.89 -40.05
CA CYS A 765 35.93 3.73 -39.71
C CYS A 765 36.37 5.20 -39.62
N VAL A 766 35.54 6.08 -40.19
CA VAL A 766 35.76 7.52 -40.18
C VAL A 766 34.66 8.12 -39.32
N ASP A 767 35.04 8.59 -38.13
CA ASP A 767 34.17 9.34 -37.23
C ASP A 767 34.19 10.80 -37.70
N THR A 768 33.14 11.17 -38.43
CA THR A 768 32.99 12.50 -39.02
C THR A 768 32.63 13.55 -37.98
N THR A 769 32.02 13.16 -36.86
CA THR A 769 31.64 14.07 -35.78
C THR A 769 32.89 14.59 -35.05
N ASN A 770 33.86 13.72 -34.78
CA ASN A 770 35.10 14.10 -34.11
C ASN A 770 36.28 14.32 -35.08
N GLN A 771 36.06 14.21 -36.40
CA GLN A 771 37.09 14.24 -37.45
C GLN A 771 38.24 13.23 -37.24
N ARG A 772 37.92 12.00 -36.84
CA ARG A 772 38.89 10.95 -36.51
C ARG A 772 38.81 9.77 -37.48
N VAL A 773 39.95 9.12 -37.71
CA VAL A 773 40.01 7.87 -38.47
C VAL A 773 40.52 6.78 -37.53
N TYR A 774 39.79 5.68 -37.44
CA TYR A 774 40.23 4.50 -36.70
C TYR A 774 40.47 3.35 -37.66
N VAL A 775 41.52 2.58 -37.37
CA VAL A 775 41.87 1.37 -38.13
C VAL A 775 41.89 0.21 -37.16
N ALA A 776 41.15 -0.85 -37.49
CA ALA A 776 41.19 -2.11 -36.73
C ALA A 776 42.17 -3.08 -37.38
N TYR A 777 43.14 -3.57 -36.60
CA TYR A 777 44.09 -4.59 -37.03
C TYR A 777 43.63 -5.97 -36.56
N GLY A 778 43.31 -6.87 -37.50
CA GLY A 778 43.12 -8.30 -37.26
C GLY A 778 41.67 -8.79 -37.16
N THR A 779 41.43 -10.00 -37.65
CA THR A 779 40.15 -10.73 -37.58
C THR A 779 39.90 -11.24 -36.16
N GLY A 780 39.30 -10.43 -35.30
CA GLY A 780 38.71 -10.92 -34.05
C GLY A 780 38.86 -10.06 -32.79
N ASN A 781 39.62 -8.95 -32.81
CA ASN A 781 39.73 -8.06 -31.64
C ASN A 781 39.16 -6.66 -31.91
N THR A 782 38.40 -6.14 -30.95
CA THR A 782 37.69 -4.86 -30.95
C THR A 782 38.55 -3.64 -30.62
N GLN A 783 39.88 -3.72 -30.78
CA GLN A 783 40.76 -2.60 -30.47
C GLN A 783 40.89 -1.69 -31.67
N TRP A 784 40.12 -0.60 -31.64
CA TRP A 784 40.21 0.50 -32.59
C TRP A 784 41.33 1.44 -32.15
N GLU A 785 42.40 1.50 -32.94
CA GLU A 785 43.47 2.46 -32.68
C GLU A 785 43.18 3.75 -33.45
N TRP A 786 43.23 4.89 -32.74
CA TRP A 786 43.04 6.20 -33.35
C TRP A 786 44.30 6.60 -34.11
N VAL A 787 44.15 7.01 -35.37
CA VAL A 787 45.28 7.53 -36.16
C VAL A 787 45.33 9.04 -36.01
N PRO A 788 46.42 9.60 -35.44
CA PRO A 788 46.54 11.04 -35.26
C PRO A 788 46.58 11.80 -36.58
N LYS A 789 45.85 12.92 -36.66
CA LYS A 789 45.95 13.81 -37.81
C LYS A 789 47.31 14.49 -37.80
N THR A 790 48.09 14.22 -38.83
CA THR A 790 49.41 14.83 -39.04
C THR A 790 49.37 15.86 -40.15
N LEU A 791 49.99 17.00 -39.90
CA LEU A 791 50.17 18.11 -40.85
C LEU A 791 51.66 18.26 -41.13
N THR A 792 52.04 18.60 -42.36
CA THR A 792 53.45 18.79 -42.71
C THR A 792 53.65 20.11 -43.45
N ALA A 793 54.80 20.76 -43.22
CA ALA A 793 55.28 21.86 -44.04
C ALA A 793 56.80 21.83 -44.13
N ASN A 794 57.36 22.53 -45.12
CA ASN A 794 58.79 22.70 -45.26
C ASN A 794 59.14 24.08 -45.83
N LYS A 795 60.35 24.55 -45.54
CA LYS A 795 60.91 25.82 -46.00
C LYS A 795 62.42 25.71 -46.10
N THR A 796 63.01 26.22 -47.18
CA THR A 796 64.48 26.41 -47.25
C THR A 796 64.86 27.61 -46.38
N PHE A 797 65.78 27.39 -45.46
CA PHE A 797 66.23 28.41 -44.51
C PHE A 797 67.74 28.30 -44.30
N ASP A 798 68.39 29.46 -44.34
CA ASP A 798 69.81 29.64 -44.03
C ASP A 798 69.90 30.21 -42.62
N TRP A 799 70.49 29.45 -41.69
CA TRP A 799 70.60 29.87 -40.30
C TRP A 799 71.79 30.84 -40.16
N PRO A 800 71.66 31.97 -39.46
CA PRO A 800 72.83 32.78 -39.15
C PRO A 800 73.77 31.99 -38.22
N SER A 801 75.08 32.27 -38.28
CA SER A 801 76.06 31.67 -37.35
C SER A 801 75.62 31.83 -35.89
N ILE A 802 75.55 30.72 -35.15
CA ILE A 802 75.01 30.66 -33.78
C ILE A 802 76.17 30.47 -32.81
N ASN A 803 76.43 31.48 -31.98
CA ASN A 803 77.46 31.42 -30.93
C ASN A 803 77.21 30.29 -29.93
N ALA A 804 78.28 29.85 -29.25
CA ALA A 804 78.19 28.87 -28.16
C ALA A 804 77.19 29.32 -27.08
N GLY A 805 76.25 28.45 -26.73
CA GLY A 805 75.19 28.72 -25.75
C GLY A 805 74.08 29.66 -26.24
N ALA A 806 74.07 30.07 -27.52
CA ALA A 806 73.01 30.89 -28.11
C ALA A 806 71.99 30.05 -28.91
N SER A 807 70.84 30.64 -29.21
CA SER A 807 69.81 30.05 -30.08
C SER A 807 69.37 31.02 -31.17
N SER A 808 68.88 30.47 -32.27
CA SER A 808 68.24 31.21 -33.36
C SER A 808 66.88 30.60 -33.67
N THR A 809 65.94 31.40 -34.19
CA THR A 809 64.57 30.94 -34.48
C THR A 809 64.09 31.37 -35.87
N THR A 810 63.21 30.56 -36.46
CA THR A 810 62.50 30.88 -37.71
C THR A 810 61.11 30.25 -37.69
N THR A 811 60.21 30.71 -38.57
CA THR A 811 58.83 30.20 -38.65
C THR A 811 58.53 29.49 -39.96
N LEU A 812 57.70 28.44 -39.87
CA LEU A 812 57.05 27.78 -41.00
C LEU A 812 55.54 27.88 -40.86
N THR A 813 54.85 28.17 -41.97
CA THR A 813 53.40 28.11 -42.03
C THR A 813 52.96 26.66 -42.22
N VAL A 814 52.29 26.10 -41.21
CA VAL A 814 51.67 24.77 -41.23
C VAL A 814 50.16 24.96 -41.13
N THR A 815 49.49 25.13 -42.27
CA THR A 815 48.05 25.39 -42.32
C THR A 815 47.26 24.32 -41.56
N GLY A 816 46.49 24.76 -40.57
CA GLY A 816 45.68 23.90 -39.70
C GLY A 816 46.29 23.62 -38.33
N ALA A 817 47.58 23.89 -38.09
CA ALA A 817 48.20 23.72 -36.79
C ALA A 817 47.64 24.72 -35.76
N ALA A 818 47.42 24.27 -34.52
CA ALA A 818 46.94 25.09 -33.41
C ALA A 818 47.94 25.09 -32.24
N ILE A 819 47.92 26.15 -31.42
CA ILE A 819 48.79 26.24 -30.24
C ILE A 819 48.55 25.03 -29.34
N GLY A 820 49.63 24.34 -28.96
CA GLY A 820 49.61 23.12 -28.14
C GLY A 820 49.65 21.81 -28.95
N ASP A 821 49.60 21.85 -30.28
CA ASP A 821 49.87 20.66 -31.10
C ASP A 821 51.34 20.22 -30.97
N HIS A 822 51.59 18.92 -31.05
CA HIS A 822 52.94 18.37 -30.94
C HIS A 822 53.71 18.57 -32.24
N VAL A 823 54.92 19.11 -32.18
CA VAL A 823 55.72 19.43 -33.36
C VAL A 823 57.05 18.70 -33.34
N GLN A 824 57.38 18.07 -34.45
CA GLN A 824 58.70 17.52 -34.72
C GLN A 824 59.33 18.26 -35.90
N CYS A 825 60.54 18.79 -35.70
CA CYS A 825 61.30 19.49 -36.73
C CYS A 825 62.51 18.66 -37.19
N SER A 826 62.88 18.78 -38.47
CA SER A 826 64.08 18.16 -39.03
C SER A 826 64.70 19.02 -40.12
N MET A 827 66.00 18.84 -40.37
CA MET A 827 66.75 19.45 -41.47
C MET A 827 67.27 18.35 -42.40
N ASN A 828 67.46 18.65 -43.67
CA ASN A 828 68.06 17.73 -44.65
C ASN A 828 69.60 17.83 -44.71
N ILE A 829 70.22 18.57 -43.79
CA ILE A 829 71.66 18.75 -43.65
C ILE A 829 72.07 18.36 -42.23
N ASP A 830 73.35 18.05 -42.03
CA ASP A 830 73.89 17.81 -40.70
C ASP A 830 73.81 19.09 -39.85
N ILE A 831 73.17 19.00 -38.68
CA ILE A 831 73.04 20.13 -37.74
C ILE A 831 74.27 20.28 -36.83
N GLN A 832 75.35 19.52 -37.06
CA GLN A 832 76.67 19.69 -36.44
C GLN A 832 76.65 19.74 -34.90
N GLY A 833 75.80 18.92 -34.28
CA GLY A 833 75.65 18.85 -32.82
C GLY A 833 74.72 19.90 -32.20
N LEU A 834 74.07 20.74 -33.01
CA LEU A 834 73.03 21.65 -32.54
C LEU A 834 71.74 20.88 -32.22
N ILE A 835 70.88 21.46 -31.39
CA ILE A 835 69.59 20.89 -30.99
C ILE A 835 68.47 21.67 -31.67
N LEU A 836 67.70 20.99 -32.53
CA LEU A 836 66.54 21.57 -33.21
C LEU A 836 65.26 21.16 -32.50
N THR A 837 64.48 22.14 -32.06
CA THR A 837 63.14 21.94 -31.50
C THR A 837 62.11 22.77 -32.26
N GLY A 838 60.82 22.40 -32.14
CA GLY A 838 59.73 23.14 -32.76
C GLY A 838 58.51 23.19 -31.85
N TYR A 839 57.73 24.26 -31.97
CA TYR A 839 56.42 24.37 -31.32
C TYR A 839 55.49 25.25 -32.16
N VAL A 840 54.17 25.06 -32.02
CA VAL A 840 53.19 25.94 -32.66
C VAL A 840 53.10 27.24 -31.86
N SER A 841 53.66 28.32 -32.41
CA SER A 841 53.74 29.62 -31.74
C SER A 841 52.45 30.43 -31.89
N THR A 842 51.76 30.29 -33.02
CA THR A 842 50.45 30.90 -33.31
C THR A 842 49.68 30.00 -34.28
N ALA A 843 48.38 30.25 -34.47
CA ALA A 843 47.58 29.48 -35.41
C ALA A 843 48.25 29.41 -36.80
N ALA A 844 48.29 28.19 -37.35
CA ALA A 844 48.96 27.81 -38.58
C ALA A 844 50.47 28.10 -38.66
N THR A 845 51.16 28.36 -37.54
CA THR A 845 52.58 28.76 -37.55
C THR A 845 53.41 27.97 -36.54
N VAL A 846 54.37 27.20 -37.06
CA VAL A 846 55.40 26.52 -36.26
C VAL A 846 56.63 27.41 -36.16
N THR A 847 57.10 27.67 -34.95
CA THR A 847 58.44 28.23 -34.71
C THR A 847 59.42 27.10 -34.47
N ALA A 848 60.49 27.05 -35.27
CA ALA A 848 61.62 26.18 -35.05
C ALA A 848 62.74 26.95 -34.34
N VAL A 849 63.34 26.33 -33.33
CA VAL A 849 64.44 26.89 -32.53
C VAL A 849 65.63 25.98 -32.66
N LEU A 850 66.75 26.55 -33.10
CA LEU A 850 68.02 25.85 -33.18
C LEU A 850 68.95 26.40 -32.10
N PHE A 851 69.35 25.54 -31.16
CA PHE A 851 70.20 25.88 -30.04
C PHE A 851 71.59 25.24 -30.20
N ASN A 852 72.65 26.00 -29.91
CA ASN A 852 74.02 25.54 -29.97
C ASN A 852 74.59 25.26 -28.57
N PRO A 853 74.55 24.00 -28.09
CA PRO A 853 75.16 23.62 -26.81
C PRO A 853 76.69 23.41 -26.90
N THR A 854 77.30 23.57 -28.07
CA THR A 854 78.73 23.29 -28.27
C THR A 854 79.62 24.41 -27.71
N GLY A 855 80.93 24.18 -27.68
CA GLY A 855 81.92 25.12 -27.14
C GLY A 855 82.35 26.26 -28.08
N ALA A 856 81.85 26.32 -29.33
CA ALA A 856 82.21 27.35 -30.31
C ALA A 856 81.00 27.78 -31.16
N ALA A 857 81.12 28.89 -31.87
CA ALA A 857 80.10 29.31 -32.84
C ALA A 857 80.03 28.32 -34.01
N VAL A 858 78.81 27.98 -34.45
CA VAL A 858 78.56 27.06 -35.56
C VAL A 858 77.76 27.77 -36.64
N ASP A 859 78.23 27.70 -37.88
CA ASP A 859 77.58 28.25 -39.07
C ASP A 859 77.13 27.11 -39.97
N LEU A 860 75.81 26.92 -40.08
CA LEU A 860 75.24 25.82 -40.86
C LEU A 860 75.03 26.26 -42.31
N ALA A 861 75.21 25.33 -43.26
CA ALA A 861 74.83 25.59 -44.65
C ALA A 861 73.31 25.80 -44.77
N SER A 862 72.86 26.51 -45.81
CA SER A 862 71.43 26.62 -46.10
C SER A 862 70.81 25.24 -46.37
N GLY A 863 69.67 24.95 -45.74
CA GLY A 863 69.01 23.65 -45.85
C GLY A 863 67.48 23.76 -45.83
N THR A 864 66.81 22.64 -46.05
CA THR A 864 65.35 22.52 -45.98
C THR A 864 64.93 22.09 -44.59
N LEU A 865 64.31 23.01 -43.87
CA LEU A 865 63.64 22.76 -42.60
C LEU A 865 62.25 22.16 -42.87
N ARG A 866 61.93 21.07 -42.17
CA ARG A 866 60.64 20.38 -42.25
C ARG A 866 60.02 20.34 -40.86
N ALA A 867 58.71 20.57 -40.79
CA ALA A 867 57.91 20.41 -39.58
C ALA A 867 56.80 19.38 -39.83
N LEU A 868 56.68 18.42 -38.91
CA LEU A 868 55.55 17.51 -38.79
C LEU A 868 54.79 17.89 -37.51
N VAL A 869 53.52 18.26 -37.65
CA VAL A 869 52.64 18.61 -36.54
C VAL A 869 51.62 17.50 -36.35
N THR A 870 51.59 16.91 -35.16
CA THR A 870 50.53 15.98 -34.77
C THR A 870 49.52 16.76 -33.95
N GLN A 871 48.30 16.88 -34.48
CA GLN A 871 47.27 17.70 -33.84
C GLN A 871 46.83 17.06 -32.52
N ARG A 872 46.73 17.87 -31.47
CA ARG A 872 46.12 17.40 -30.22
C ARG A 872 44.63 17.23 -30.44
N THR A 873 44.09 16.12 -30.00
CA THR A 873 42.64 15.87 -30.03
C THR A 873 41.90 16.38 -28.82
#